data_AF-A0A5Q0P3C3-F1
#
_entry.id   AF-A0A5Q0P3C3-F1
#
_cell.length_a   1.000
_cell.length_b   1.000
_cell.length_c   1.000
_cell.angle_alpha   90.00
_cell.angle_beta   90.00
_cell.angle_gamma   90.00
#
_symmetry.space_group_name_H-M   'P 1'
#
loop_
_entity.id
_entity.type
_entity.pdbx_description
1 polymer ?
#
loop_
_entity_poly.entity_id
_entity_poly.type
_entity_poly.pdbx_seq_one_letter_code
_entity_poly.pdbx_strand_id
1 'polypeptide(L)'
;MTELVRFHRFRRRYLALTIGLMMLPTAHAMQELSDHSLSDTTGEGVALVLDNFKMVFQGPNDISKNSTYNAIDPYKKPEAYDTGFIRIIPTGGSYQKEFSKLYEQEYQKAYQAQYATSKANVYNSSLNNAAQKTNIYNQQLVLAKAEVRNLRYTDFKNFETSRATPDTVYSQRIQYYLDNKYSNVWSYGTWSKERKEAAAIADANADLKTTAWINEIENRVTAKINNEADFLANARTSLLMQNYAAQQVDSDVKNVLDTAESRSSLRTKAVAAFGNTKNKADVFIYGLALSASNSDLNQRFSNSGFNWGTAENPWLFRAGTEKGVRQFENTPGDVGYLALEAPLLSTLSPNVFKMGFWADLFSRSWNSDYLVDEATGAPIDSSDLSANSRLRLQFVANGLSIDGTQLRLFQTMETKNAENSQYNSTLGMASILRLNTDLTPSNVSFTALNNNKAIRISTAEQEPAVTPAAATPALNGGTAPLFNKNEGLYLYSPNINLVLGNMYQPFIIGSDTNNIILEITRIPNIPEIYTKIYNYYSDTDSANKNITVDSSTGKASLSVKNPETGTTGIYEISGSTCSVYECGKNISIGGATYQSSAATHSSITIGTAAYDASTKRINAGTGSNATGIVFKNLSGSPVNLGSVAIDGVLIQHLKIKTTGL
;
A
#
# COMPACT_ATOMS: atom_id res chain seq x y z
N MET A 1 -11.56 10.12 17.76
CA MET A 1 -12.32 8.94 18.22
C MET A 1 -13.76 9.12 17.80
N THR A 2 -14.14 8.50 16.69
CA THR A 2 -15.51 8.51 16.17
C THR A 2 -16.07 7.12 16.46
N GLU A 3 -17.09 7.05 17.31
CA GLU A 3 -17.76 5.79 17.64
C GLU A 3 -18.45 5.18 16.41
N LEU A 4 -18.25 3.88 16.23
CA LEU A 4 -18.80 3.05 15.15
C LEU A 4 -20.19 2.53 15.53
N VAL A 5 -21.18 2.76 14.68
CA VAL A 5 -22.56 2.31 14.89
C VAL A 5 -22.88 1.15 13.94
N ARG A 6 -22.74 -0.08 14.43
CA ARG A 6 -23.27 -1.38 13.93
C ARG A 6 -22.60 -2.06 12.73
N PHE A 7 -22.22 -3.33 12.97
CA PHE A 7 -22.11 -4.37 11.94
C PHE A 7 -23.49 -5.02 11.70
N HIS A 8 -23.79 -5.41 10.46
CA HIS A 8 -25.03 -6.08 10.09
C HIS A 8 -25.10 -7.48 10.73
N ARG A 9 -26.11 -7.71 11.59
CA ARG A 9 -26.32 -8.99 12.28
C ARG A 9 -26.93 -10.02 11.32
N PHE A 10 -26.22 -11.11 11.07
CA PHE A 10 -26.81 -12.24 10.36
C PHE A 10 -27.77 -12.97 11.30
N ARG A 11 -29.09 -12.91 11.08
CA ARG A 11 -30.02 -13.65 11.95
C ARG A 11 -29.85 -15.15 11.71
N ARG A 12 -29.74 -15.96 12.78
CA ARG A 12 -29.66 -17.44 12.70
C ARG A 12 -30.68 -18.05 11.72
N ARG A 13 -31.85 -17.43 11.60
CA ARG A 13 -32.92 -17.82 10.68
C ARG A 13 -32.49 -17.80 9.21
N TYR A 14 -31.61 -16.91 8.77
CA TYR A 14 -31.18 -16.83 7.36
C TYR A 14 -30.17 -17.91 6.98
N LEU A 15 -29.26 -18.29 7.90
CA LEU A 15 -28.38 -19.44 7.69
C LEU A 15 -29.19 -20.74 7.70
N ALA A 16 -30.13 -20.87 8.63
CA ALA A 16 -31.08 -21.98 8.64
C ALA A 16 -31.99 -22.00 7.39
N LEU A 17 -32.31 -20.84 6.81
CA LEU A 17 -33.12 -20.74 5.58
C LEU A 17 -32.30 -21.12 4.34
N THR A 18 -31.02 -20.72 4.23
CA THR A 18 -30.15 -21.17 3.13
C THR A 18 -29.83 -22.66 3.25
N ILE A 19 -29.57 -23.17 4.45
CA ILE A 19 -29.45 -24.62 4.70
C ILE A 19 -30.77 -25.32 4.35
N GLY A 20 -31.92 -24.77 4.77
CA GLY A 20 -33.24 -25.30 4.46
C GLY A 20 -33.60 -25.30 2.97
N LEU A 21 -33.16 -24.29 2.20
CA LEU A 21 -33.31 -24.26 0.74
C LEU A 21 -32.40 -25.30 0.05
N MET A 22 -31.26 -25.64 0.65
CA MET A 22 -30.37 -26.71 0.18
C MET A 22 -30.84 -28.11 0.61
N MET A 23 -31.80 -28.21 1.53
CA MET A 23 -32.42 -29.46 2.01
C MET A 23 -33.76 -29.79 1.33
N LEU A 24 -34.10 -29.12 0.22
CA LEU A 24 -35.23 -29.54 -0.61
C LEU A 24 -34.92 -30.94 -1.18
N PRO A 25 -35.81 -31.93 -1.02
CA PRO A 25 -35.55 -33.28 -1.48
C PRO A 25 -35.48 -33.30 -3.01
N THR A 26 -34.31 -33.59 -3.57
CA THR A 26 -34.17 -33.97 -4.97
C THR A 26 -34.65 -35.41 -5.11
N ALA A 27 -35.70 -35.61 -5.91
CA ALA A 27 -36.16 -36.93 -6.31
C ALA A 27 -35.05 -37.66 -7.09
N HIS A 28 -34.88 -38.95 -6.76
CA HIS A 28 -33.77 -39.84 -7.10
C HIS A 28 -33.36 -39.93 -8.57
N ALA A 29 -32.04 -40.02 -8.81
CA ALA A 29 -31.37 -41.20 -9.39
C ALA A 29 -29.86 -40.91 -9.56
N MET A 30 -29.01 -41.40 -8.65
CA MET A 30 -27.57 -41.53 -8.88
C MET A 30 -27.20 -43.01 -8.78
N GLN A 31 -26.48 -43.47 -9.81
CA GLN A 31 -25.96 -44.83 -9.93
C GLN A 31 -24.84 -45.06 -8.92
N GLU A 32 -24.85 -46.23 -8.29
CA GLU A 32 -24.01 -46.63 -7.16
C GLU A 32 -22.51 -46.62 -7.54
N LEU A 33 -21.78 -45.57 -7.15
CA LEU A 33 -20.35 -45.67 -6.85
C LEU A 33 -20.23 -46.31 -5.46
N SER A 34 -19.26 -47.20 -5.26
CA SER A 34 -19.15 -48.07 -4.07
C SER A 34 -19.38 -47.33 -2.74
N ASP A 35 -20.59 -47.45 -2.21
CA ASP A 35 -21.21 -46.59 -1.19
C ASP A 35 -20.61 -46.77 0.22
N HIS A 36 -19.95 -47.90 0.46
CA HIS A 36 -19.46 -48.28 1.80
C HIS A 36 -18.38 -47.33 2.35
N SER A 37 -17.52 -46.75 1.52
CA SER A 37 -16.47 -45.83 2.00
C SER A 37 -16.93 -44.37 2.12
N LEU A 38 -17.96 -43.99 1.37
CA LEU A 38 -18.50 -42.62 1.37
C LEU A 38 -19.53 -42.41 2.49
N SER A 39 -20.24 -43.46 2.96
CA SER A 39 -21.20 -43.34 4.06
C SER A 39 -20.56 -43.11 5.43
N ASP A 40 -19.26 -43.41 5.58
CA ASP A 40 -18.53 -43.27 6.85
C ASP A 40 -18.14 -41.80 7.15
N THR A 41 -18.38 -40.86 6.22
CA THR A 41 -18.18 -39.43 6.51
C THR A 41 -19.29 -38.92 7.44
N THR A 42 -18.95 -38.71 8.71
CA THR A 42 -19.87 -38.15 9.71
C THR A 42 -20.19 -36.68 9.42
N GLY A 43 -21.28 -36.44 8.69
CA GLY A 43 -21.86 -35.12 8.41
C GLY A 43 -22.71 -35.14 7.13
N GLU A 44 -23.81 -34.40 7.10
CA GLU A 44 -24.62 -34.22 5.88
C GLU A 44 -23.83 -33.38 4.87
N GLY A 45 -23.51 -33.95 3.71
CA GLY A 45 -22.70 -33.29 2.69
C GLY A 45 -22.65 -34.05 1.36
N VAL A 46 -22.01 -33.42 0.37
CA VAL A 46 -21.77 -33.97 -0.96
C VAL A 46 -20.27 -34.19 -1.12
N ALA A 47 -19.89 -35.41 -1.50
CA ALA A 47 -18.54 -35.75 -1.93
C ALA A 47 -18.45 -35.73 -3.46
N LEU A 48 -17.36 -35.18 -4.00
CA LEU A 48 -17.13 -35.12 -5.45
C LEU A 48 -15.75 -35.73 -5.77
N VAL A 49 -15.72 -36.59 -6.78
CA VAL A 49 -14.50 -37.09 -7.42
C VAL A 49 -14.56 -36.67 -8.87
N LEU A 50 -13.48 -36.10 -9.38
CA LEU A 50 -13.40 -35.65 -10.76
C LEU A 50 -12.46 -36.58 -11.52
N ASP A 51 -13.00 -37.48 -12.34
CA ASP A 51 -12.21 -38.39 -13.18
C ASP A 51 -12.06 -37.85 -14.60
N ASN A 52 -10.82 -37.86 -15.12
CA ASN A 52 -10.45 -37.36 -16.44
C ASN A 52 -11.02 -35.96 -16.75
N PHE A 53 -10.98 -35.08 -15.76
CA PHE A 53 -11.58 -33.75 -15.78
C PHE A 53 -10.72 -32.74 -16.55
N LYS A 54 -11.38 -31.89 -17.34
CA LYS A 54 -10.79 -30.73 -18.01
C LYS A 54 -11.84 -29.62 -18.06
N MET A 55 -11.41 -28.37 -17.91
CA MET A 55 -12.28 -27.21 -18.04
C MET A 55 -11.64 -26.19 -18.98
N VAL A 56 -12.42 -25.60 -19.89
CA VAL A 56 -11.95 -24.52 -20.76
C VAL A 56 -13.07 -23.49 -20.91
N PHE A 57 -12.76 -22.22 -20.70
CA PHE A 57 -13.70 -21.12 -20.92
C PHE A 57 -13.86 -20.87 -22.43
N GLN A 58 -15.09 -20.96 -22.92
CA GLN A 58 -15.44 -20.78 -24.32
C GLN A 58 -16.23 -19.49 -24.52
N GLY A 59 -16.04 -18.83 -25.67
CA GLY A 59 -16.80 -17.64 -26.02
C GLY A 59 -18.27 -17.98 -26.32
N PRO A 60 -19.19 -17.02 -26.15
CA PRO A 60 -20.58 -17.20 -26.52
C PRO A 60 -20.71 -17.35 -28.04
N ASN A 61 -21.08 -18.53 -28.52
CA ASN A 61 -21.76 -18.73 -29.81
C ASN A 61 -22.33 -20.15 -29.88
N ASP A 62 -23.65 -20.22 -30.00
CA ASP A 62 -24.47 -21.40 -30.18
C ASP A 62 -23.89 -22.32 -31.26
N ILE A 63 -23.62 -23.58 -30.89
CA ILE A 63 -23.14 -24.64 -31.78
C ILE A 63 -21.69 -24.40 -32.29
N SER A 64 -20.71 -24.45 -31.40
CA SER A 64 -19.38 -25.10 -31.57
C SER A 64 -18.57 -24.97 -32.88
N LYS A 65 -18.89 -24.14 -33.88
CA LYS A 65 -18.19 -24.12 -35.18
C LYS A 65 -16.70 -23.77 -35.06
N ASN A 66 -16.33 -23.08 -33.97
CA ASN A 66 -14.96 -22.71 -33.62
C ASN A 66 -14.45 -23.39 -32.34
N SER A 67 -15.20 -24.32 -31.77
CA SER A 67 -14.69 -25.15 -30.69
C SER A 67 -13.72 -26.17 -31.27
N THR A 68 -12.60 -26.39 -30.59
CA THR A 68 -11.66 -27.49 -30.90
C THR A 68 -12.35 -28.85 -30.90
N TYR A 69 -13.51 -28.98 -30.27
CA TYR A 69 -14.34 -30.19 -30.25
C TYR A 69 -15.11 -30.48 -31.54
N ASN A 70 -15.42 -29.48 -32.37
CA ASN A 70 -16.28 -29.62 -33.55
C ASN A 70 -15.60 -29.23 -34.88
N ALA A 71 -14.33 -28.80 -34.84
CA ALA A 71 -13.54 -28.65 -36.05
C ALA A 71 -13.00 -30.03 -36.49
N ILE A 72 -13.43 -30.51 -37.65
CA ILE A 72 -13.02 -31.76 -38.33
C ILE A 72 -11.51 -31.78 -38.69
N ASP A 73 -10.74 -30.79 -38.25
CA ASP A 73 -9.32 -30.66 -38.57
C ASP A 73 -8.43 -30.76 -37.31
N PRO A 74 -7.76 -31.90 -37.09
CA PRO A 74 -6.84 -32.12 -35.96
C PRO A 74 -5.57 -31.25 -36.03
N TYR A 75 -5.37 -30.43 -37.08
CA TYR A 75 -4.26 -29.49 -37.22
C TYR A 75 -4.60 -28.03 -36.84
N LYS A 76 -5.84 -27.75 -36.40
CA LYS A 76 -6.20 -26.42 -35.87
C LYS A 76 -5.74 -26.25 -34.42
N LYS A 77 -4.80 -25.32 -34.20
CA LYS A 77 -4.14 -24.97 -32.92
C LYS A 77 -5.13 -24.71 -31.75
N PRO A 78 -5.34 -25.66 -30.83
CA PRO A 78 -6.25 -25.48 -29.68
C PRO A 78 -5.82 -24.36 -28.74
N GLU A 79 -4.53 -24.01 -28.73
CA GLU A 79 -4.01 -22.85 -28.02
C GLU A 79 -4.49 -21.49 -28.56
N ALA A 80 -5.15 -21.42 -29.72
CA ALA A 80 -5.61 -20.17 -30.32
C ALA A 80 -7.14 -19.98 -30.31
N TYR A 81 -7.89 -21.02 -29.97
CA TYR A 81 -9.36 -21.06 -29.90
C TYR A 81 -9.80 -21.31 -28.45
N ASP A 82 -11.09 -21.16 -28.11
CA ASP A 82 -11.62 -21.22 -26.74
C ASP A 82 -11.20 -20.04 -25.84
N THR A 83 -11.83 -18.88 -26.10
CA THR A 83 -11.47 -17.54 -25.60
C THR A 83 -12.52 -16.92 -24.68
N GLY A 84 -13.35 -17.72 -24.02
CA GLY A 84 -14.36 -17.22 -23.07
C GLY A 84 -13.71 -16.37 -21.98
N PHE A 85 -14.38 -15.29 -21.56
CA PHE A 85 -13.73 -14.25 -20.77
C PHE A 85 -14.52 -13.81 -19.53
N ILE A 86 -13.77 -13.25 -18.58
CA ILE A 86 -14.26 -12.48 -17.44
C ILE A 86 -13.82 -11.04 -17.67
N ARG A 87 -14.78 -10.10 -17.74
CA ARG A 87 -14.49 -8.67 -17.75
C ARG A 87 -14.58 -8.13 -16.34
N ILE A 88 -13.55 -7.43 -15.92
CA ILE A 88 -13.48 -6.71 -14.65
C ILE A 88 -13.37 -5.23 -15.00
N ILE A 89 -14.31 -4.44 -14.50
CA ILE A 89 -14.31 -2.98 -14.61
C ILE A 89 -13.97 -2.44 -13.23
N PRO A 90 -12.72 -2.03 -12.96
CA PRO A 90 -12.39 -1.35 -11.72
C PRO A 90 -13.18 -0.06 -11.64
N THR A 91 -14.11 0.00 -10.70
CA THR A 91 -14.77 1.25 -10.31
C THR A 91 -13.86 1.94 -9.30
N GLY A 92 -13.28 3.10 -9.61
CA GLY A 92 -12.35 3.72 -8.66
C GLY A 92 -11.90 5.15 -8.95
N GLY A 93 -11.64 5.87 -7.85
CA GLY A 93 -11.03 7.21 -7.80
C GLY A 93 -11.99 8.29 -7.30
N SER A 94 -11.53 9.18 -6.41
CA SER A 94 -12.26 10.44 -6.16
C SER A 94 -12.03 11.35 -7.36
N TYR A 95 -12.95 11.28 -8.33
CA TYR A 95 -12.92 12.11 -9.54
C TYR A 95 -12.85 13.60 -9.23
N GLN A 96 -13.38 14.03 -8.07
CA GLN A 96 -13.24 15.40 -7.60
C GLN A 96 -11.77 15.79 -7.39
N LYS A 97 -10.95 14.93 -6.78
CA LYS A 97 -9.52 15.24 -6.54
C LYS A 97 -8.75 15.37 -7.84
N GLU A 98 -8.98 14.47 -8.78
CA GLU A 98 -8.30 14.51 -10.09
C GLU A 98 -8.74 15.73 -10.90
N PHE A 99 -10.05 16.04 -10.88
CA PHE A 99 -10.56 17.26 -11.49
C PHE A 99 -9.95 18.52 -10.86
N SER A 100 -9.88 18.61 -9.53
CA SER A 100 -9.27 19.75 -8.82
C SER A 100 -7.81 19.95 -9.20
N LYS A 101 -7.04 18.86 -9.34
CA LYS A 101 -5.64 18.91 -9.77
C LYS A 101 -5.51 19.48 -11.19
N LEU A 102 -6.34 19.03 -12.12
CA LEU A 102 -6.33 19.54 -13.50
C LEU A 102 -6.79 21.00 -13.57
N TYR A 103 -7.81 21.36 -12.79
CA TYR A 103 -8.25 22.75 -12.68
C TYR A 103 -7.11 23.66 -12.19
N GLU A 104 -6.38 23.24 -11.15
CA GLU A 104 -5.22 23.99 -10.65
C GLU A 104 -4.13 24.14 -11.73
N GLN A 105 -3.84 23.09 -12.50
CA GLN A 105 -2.88 23.19 -13.61
C GLN A 105 -3.30 24.20 -14.68
N GLU A 106 -4.58 24.21 -15.07
CA GLU A 106 -5.11 25.20 -16.01
C GLU A 106 -5.13 26.61 -15.42
N TYR A 107 -5.43 26.74 -14.13
CA TYR A 107 -5.37 28.01 -13.40
C TYR A 107 -3.94 28.57 -13.39
N GLN A 108 -2.91 27.75 -13.11
CA GLN A 108 -1.51 28.18 -13.12
C GLN A 108 -1.04 28.63 -14.51
N LYS A 109 -1.46 27.94 -15.58
CA LYS A 109 -1.16 28.38 -16.96
C LYS A 109 -1.77 29.75 -17.25
N ALA A 110 -3.03 29.96 -16.86
CA ALA A 110 -3.71 31.24 -17.04
C ALA A 110 -3.08 32.35 -16.18
N TYR A 111 -2.68 32.03 -14.95
CA TYR A 111 -1.95 32.94 -14.06
C TYR A 111 -0.68 33.45 -14.72
N GLN A 112 0.15 32.55 -15.24
CA GLN A 112 1.41 32.91 -15.91
C GLN A 112 1.17 33.77 -17.16
N ALA A 113 0.14 33.44 -17.95
CA ALA A 113 -0.21 34.22 -19.14
C ALA A 113 -0.70 35.64 -18.80
N GLN A 114 -1.48 35.80 -17.72
CA GLN A 114 -2.03 37.09 -17.29
C GLN A 114 -1.00 37.97 -16.58
N TYR A 115 0.02 37.36 -15.94
CA TYR A 115 0.98 38.07 -15.11
C TYR A 115 1.68 39.23 -15.82
N ALA A 116 2.11 39.06 -17.08
CA ALA A 116 2.78 40.11 -17.83
C ALA A 116 1.87 41.33 -18.08
N THR A 117 0.62 41.09 -18.42
CA THR A 117 -0.40 42.13 -18.65
C THR A 117 -0.72 42.87 -17.35
N SER A 118 -0.99 42.13 -16.26
CA SER A 118 -1.25 42.72 -14.95
C SER A 118 -0.04 43.52 -14.45
N LYS A 119 1.18 43.02 -14.65
CA LYS A 119 2.41 43.76 -14.32
C LYS A 119 2.49 45.08 -15.07
N ALA A 120 2.20 45.11 -16.37
CA ALA A 120 2.19 46.34 -17.15
C ALA A 120 1.16 47.36 -16.63
N ASN A 121 -0.01 46.88 -16.19
CA ASN A 121 -1.13 47.72 -15.77
C ASN A 121 -0.97 48.31 -14.36
N VAL A 122 -0.55 47.50 -13.37
CA VAL A 122 -0.64 47.90 -11.95
C VAL A 122 0.70 48.08 -11.24
N TYR A 123 1.80 47.56 -11.78
CA TYR A 123 3.09 47.57 -11.05
C TYR A 123 3.61 48.99 -10.82
N ASN A 124 3.70 49.80 -11.87
CA ASN A 124 4.27 51.15 -11.79
C ASN A 124 3.41 52.11 -10.97
N SER A 125 2.08 52.02 -11.06
CA SER A 125 1.18 52.86 -10.26
C SER A 125 1.23 52.48 -8.78
N SER A 126 1.34 51.17 -8.48
CA SER A 126 1.46 50.64 -7.12
C SER A 126 2.83 50.97 -6.49
N LEU A 127 3.92 50.88 -7.26
CA LEU A 127 5.28 51.27 -6.84
C LEU A 127 5.36 52.76 -6.46
N ASN A 128 4.60 53.60 -7.15
CA ASN A 128 4.56 55.05 -6.94
C ASN A 128 3.44 55.51 -6.00
N ASN A 129 2.78 54.60 -5.28
CA ASN A 129 1.73 54.95 -4.33
C ASN A 129 2.32 55.73 -3.13
N ALA A 130 2.09 57.04 -3.12
CA ALA A 130 2.65 57.95 -2.12
C ALA A 130 2.18 57.64 -0.70
N ALA A 131 0.88 57.36 -0.51
CA ALA A 131 0.32 57.06 0.80
C ALA A 131 0.94 55.79 1.39
N GLN A 132 1.06 54.73 0.58
CA GLN A 132 1.66 53.48 1.02
C GLN A 132 3.15 53.63 1.31
N LYS A 133 3.88 54.39 0.47
CA LYS A 133 5.30 54.69 0.69
C LYS A 133 5.52 55.41 2.02
N THR A 134 4.71 56.41 2.34
CA THR A 134 4.78 57.12 3.63
C THR A 134 4.48 56.19 4.80
N ASN A 135 3.48 55.33 4.68
CA ASN A 135 3.15 54.36 5.74
C ASN A 135 4.30 53.39 6.02
N ILE A 136 4.88 52.80 4.97
CA ILE A 136 6.01 51.87 5.09
C ILE A 136 7.23 52.59 5.65
N TYR A 137 7.55 53.79 5.14
CA TYR A 137 8.67 54.58 5.63
C TYR A 137 8.56 54.89 7.12
N ASN A 138 7.39 55.35 7.59
CA ASN A 138 7.18 55.65 9.00
C ASN A 138 7.40 54.41 9.90
N GLN A 139 6.94 53.24 9.46
CA GLN A 139 7.19 51.97 10.17
C GLN A 139 8.68 51.60 10.18
N GLN A 140 9.35 51.70 9.03
CA GLN A 140 10.77 51.35 8.91
C GLN A 140 11.67 52.34 9.65
N LEU A 141 11.30 53.61 9.73
CA LEU A 141 12.05 54.63 10.46
C LEU A 141 12.08 54.36 11.96
N VAL A 142 10.97 53.90 12.54
CA VAL A 142 10.91 53.50 13.96
C VAL A 142 11.84 52.31 14.22
N LEU A 143 11.79 51.29 13.36
CA LEU A 143 12.64 50.10 13.48
C LEU A 143 14.13 50.45 13.29
N ALA A 144 14.45 51.25 12.27
CA ALA A 144 15.82 51.66 11.98
C ALA A 144 16.42 52.51 13.11
N LYS A 145 15.65 53.42 13.73
CA LYS A 145 16.13 54.20 14.88
C LYS A 145 16.47 53.32 16.07
N ALA A 146 15.65 52.31 16.37
CA ALA A 146 15.93 51.37 17.44
C ALA A 146 17.19 50.52 17.16
N GLU A 147 17.32 50.03 15.92
CA GLU A 147 18.45 49.22 15.47
C GLU A 147 19.78 49.99 15.50
N VAL A 148 19.82 51.16 14.85
CA VAL A 148 21.02 52.00 14.82
C VAL A 148 21.40 52.46 16.22
N ARG A 149 20.43 52.79 17.08
CA ARG A 149 20.71 53.10 18.49
C ARG A 149 21.36 51.92 19.19
N ASN A 150 20.83 50.70 19.05
CA ASN A 150 21.41 49.53 19.70
C ASN A 150 22.83 49.23 19.22
N LEU A 151 23.12 49.43 17.92
CA LEU A 151 24.41 49.09 17.33
C LEU A 151 25.48 50.18 17.48
N ARG A 152 25.09 51.45 17.36
CA ARG A 152 26.02 52.58 17.13
C ARG A 152 26.05 53.60 18.26
N TYR A 153 25.16 53.50 19.27
CA TYR A 153 25.09 54.48 20.35
C TYR A 153 26.42 54.64 21.09
N THR A 154 27.07 53.53 21.46
CA THR A 154 28.37 53.57 22.15
C THR A 154 29.45 54.19 21.27
N ASP A 155 29.50 53.83 19.98
CA ASP A 155 30.48 54.39 19.04
C ASP A 155 30.31 55.90 18.88
N PHE A 156 29.07 56.36 18.68
CA PHE A 156 28.77 57.78 18.54
C PHE A 156 29.03 58.56 19.82
N LYS A 157 28.70 57.98 20.98
CA LYS A 157 29.00 58.60 22.27
C LYS A 157 30.51 58.72 22.47
N ASN A 158 31.26 57.64 22.21
CA ASN A 158 32.72 57.63 22.30
C ASN A 158 33.32 58.68 21.35
N PHE A 159 32.82 58.77 20.11
CA PHE A 159 33.22 59.77 19.14
C PHE A 159 33.05 61.20 19.70
N GLU A 160 31.87 61.55 20.23
CA GLU A 160 31.60 62.89 20.77
C GLU A 160 32.41 63.22 22.04
N THR A 161 32.82 62.20 22.80
CA THR A 161 33.70 62.33 23.97
C THR A 161 35.19 62.21 23.66
N SER A 162 35.56 62.07 22.38
CA SER A 162 36.96 61.94 21.94
C SER A 162 37.49 63.24 21.35
N ARG A 163 38.80 63.34 21.14
CA ARG A 163 39.42 64.44 20.37
C ARG A 163 39.55 64.11 18.87
N ALA A 164 38.72 63.20 18.36
CA ALA A 164 38.87 62.67 17.00
C ALA A 164 38.80 63.76 15.91
N THR A 165 37.95 64.76 16.10
CA THR A 165 37.84 65.91 15.19
C THR A 165 37.58 67.20 15.97
N PRO A 166 37.80 68.39 15.37
CA PRO A 166 37.46 69.67 15.99
C PRO A 166 35.97 69.81 16.35
N ASP A 167 35.07 69.07 15.68
CA ASP A 167 33.62 69.23 15.79
C ASP A 167 32.96 68.40 16.91
N THR A 168 33.71 67.51 17.57
CA THR A 168 33.21 66.76 18.73
C THR A 168 32.91 67.69 19.91
N VAL A 169 31.93 67.33 20.74
CA VAL A 169 31.64 68.09 21.98
C VAL A 169 32.91 68.28 22.82
N TYR A 170 33.72 67.24 23.00
CA TYR A 170 34.93 67.32 23.82
C TYR A 170 35.98 68.27 23.26
N SER A 171 36.31 68.21 21.97
CA SER A 171 37.24 69.16 21.34
C SER A 171 36.75 70.61 21.46
N GLN A 172 35.44 70.84 21.29
CA GLN A 172 34.84 72.16 21.43
C GLN A 172 34.93 72.70 22.86
N ARG A 173 34.80 71.85 23.89
CA ARG A 173 34.98 72.27 25.30
C ARG A 173 36.42 72.63 25.63
N ILE A 174 37.38 71.84 25.15
CA ILE A 174 38.81 72.16 25.35
C ILE A 174 39.12 73.53 24.73
N GLN A 175 38.66 73.76 23.49
CA GLN A 175 38.87 75.02 22.80
C GLN A 175 38.20 76.19 23.53
N TYR A 176 36.96 76.00 24.01
CA TYR A 176 36.26 77.01 24.82
C TYR A 176 37.08 77.43 26.04
N TYR A 177 37.65 76.48 26.81
CA TYR A 177 38.44 76.82 28.00
C TYR A 177 39.78 77.47 27.65
N LEU A 178 40.45 77.02 26.59
CA LEU A 178 41.66 77.66 26.07
C LEU A 178 41.40 79.13 25.74
N ASP A 179 40.33 79.41 25.00
CA ASP A 179 40.02 80.74 24.49
C ASP A 179 39.44 81.67 25.57
N ASN A 180 38.59 81.15 26.47
CA ASN A 180 37.82 81.97 27.39
C ASN A 180 38.39 82.02 28.81
N LYS A 181 39.02 80.94 29.31
CA LYS A 181 39.54 80.86 30.69
C LYS A 181 41.06 81.01 30.78
N TYR A 182 41.81 80.36 29.88
CA TYR A 182 43.27 80.26 29.97
C TYR A 182 44.05 81.20 29.03
N SER A 183 43.39 81.80 28.04
CA SER A 183 43.95 82.84 27.17
C SER A 183 43.92 84.23 27.82
N ASN A 184 42.83 84.58 28.52
CA ASN A 184 42.46 85.98 28.78
C ASN A 184 42.57 86.44 30.26
N VAL A 185 43.24 85.67 31.13
CA VAL A 185 43.36 85.98 32.56
C VAL A 185 44.83 86.12 32.96
N TRP A 186 45.20 87.27 33.57
CA TRP A 186 46.59 87.63 33.93
C TRP A 186 47.27 86.59 34.83
N SER A 187 46.54 85.94 35.73
CA SER A 187 47.03 84.92 36.66
C SER A 187 47.51 83.62 36.01
N TYR A 188 47.21 83.39 34.73
CA TYR A 188 47.70 82.23 33.96
C TYR A 188 48.69 82.65 32.85
N GLY A 189 49.12 83.92 32.80
CA GLY A 189 50.01 84.46 31.76
C GLY A 189 51.41 83.83 31.73
N THR A 190 51.89 83.30 32.85
CA THR A 190 53.21 82.64 32.98
C THR A 190 53.16 81.13 32.76
N TRP A 191 51.99 80.55 32.49
CA TRP A 191 51.85 79.11 32.22
C TRP A 191 52.27 78.80 30.77
N SER A 192 53.01 77.70 30.58
CA SER A 192 53.34 77.23 29.23
C SER A 192 52.09 76.81 28.45
N LYS A 193 52.18 76.77 27.12
CA LYS A 193 51.09 76.35 26.24
C LYS A 193 50.58 74.95 26.61
N GLU A 194 51.50 74.04 26.90
CA GLU A 194 51.22 72.66 27.31
C GLU A 194 50.48 72.60 28.65
N ARG A 195 50.85 73.47 29.60
CA ARG A 195 50.18 73.55 30.91
C ARG A 195 48.76 74.09 30.80
N LYS A 196 48.54 75.09 29.93
CA LYS A 196 47.20 75.63 29.64
C LYS A 196 46.31 74.60 28.97
N GLU A 197 46.85 73.84 28.01
CA GLU A 197 46.13 72.75 27.36
C GLU A 197 45.78 71.63 28.35
N ALA A 198 46.70 71.21 29.22
CA ALA A 198 46.43 70.21 30.25
C ALA A 198 45.32 70.64 31.23
N ALA A 199 45.28 71.92 31.60
CA ALA A 199 44.24 72.46 32.47
C ALA A 199 42.87 72.59 31.76
N ALA A 200 42.86 73.03 30.50
CA ALA A 200 41.65 73.05 29.67
C ALA A 200 41.08 71.65 29.44
N ILE A 201 41.93 70.64 29.28
CA ILE A 201 41.54 69.22 29.23
C ILE A 201 40.90 68.79 30.55
N ALA A 202 41.47 69.15 31.69
CA ALA A 202 40.92 68.79 33.00
C ALA A 202 39.52 69.41 33.22
N ASP A 203 39.35 70.68 32.89
CA ASP A 203 38.05 71.36 32.96
C ASP A 203 37.03 70.78 31.97
N ALA A 204 37.44 70.54 30.72
CA ALA A 204 36.57 69.93 29.71
C ALA A 204 36.09 68.53 30.14
N ASN A 205 36.96 67.73 30.78
CA ASN A 205 36.59 66.43 31.35
C ASN A 205 35.59 66.56 32.51
N ALA A 206 35.65 67.63 33.30
CA ALA A 206 34.66 67.90 34.34
C ALA A 206 33.31 68.29 33.72
N ASP A 207 33.34 69.11 32.67
CA ASP A 207 32.15 69.55 31.94
C ASP A 207 31.37 68.39 31.31
N LEU A 208 32.06 67.42 30.71
CA LEU A 208 31.44 66.22 30.13
C LEU A 208 30.62 65.39 31.14
N LYS A 209 30.81 65.62 32.45
CA LYS A 209 30.07 64.93 33.53
C LYS A 209 28.88 65.74 34.05
N THR A 210 28.69 66.97 33.58
CA THR A 210 27.56 67.83 33.96
C THR A 210 26.32 67.49 33.16
N THR A 211 25.14 67.66 33.75
CA THR A 211 23.85 67.40 33.10
C THR A 211 23.69 68.15 31.77
N ALA A 212 24.19 69.39 31.68
CA ALA A 212 24.09 70.20 30.47
C ALA A 212 24.83 69.56 29.27
N TRP A 213 26.08 69.13 29.46
CA TRP A 213 26.88 68.57 28.38
C TRP A 213 26.58 67.09 28.12
N ILE A 214 26.10 66.35 29.13
CA ILE A 214 25.51 65.01 28.91
C ILE A 214 24.32 65.12 27.95
N ASN A 215 23.42 66.09 28.18
CA ASN A 215 22.28 66.32 27.30
C ASN A 215 22.70 66.75 25.88
N GLU A 216 23.73 67.60 25.75
CA GLU A 216 24.26 68.00 24.44
C GLU A 216 24.86 66.82 23.66
N ILE A 217 25.65 65.97 24.33
CA ILE A 217 26.18 64.74 23.73
C ILE A 217 25.03 63.83 23.29
N GLU A 218 24.02 63.64 24.15
CA GLU A 218 22.85 62.81 23.84
C GLU A 218 22.06 63.35 22.64
N ASN A 219 21.91 64.67 22.54
CA ASN A 219 21.26 65.33 21.41
C ASN A 219 22.02 65.07 20.09
N ARG A 220 23.36 65.21 20.10
CA ARG A 220 24.18 64.96 18.91
C ARG A 220 24.23 63.49 18.52
N VAL A 221 24.35 62.60 19.51
CA VAL A 221 24.27 61.14 19.29
C VAL A 221 22.92 60.78 18.69
N THR A 222 21.83 61.32 19.23
CA THR A 222 20.47 61.11 18.70
C THR A 222 20.32 61.67 17.28
N ALA A 223 20.92 62.82 16.96
CA ALA A 223 20.92 63.37 15.60
C ALA A 223 21.67 62.47 14.61
N LYS A 224 22.84 61.92 14.97
CA LYS A 224 23.58 60.96 14.14
C LYS A 224 22.79 59.66 13.93
N ILE A 225 22.17 59.14 14.99
CA ILE A 225 21.28 57.98 14.90
C ILE A 225 20.12 58.26 13.94
N ASN A 226 19.46 59.41 14.06
CA ASN A 226 18.35 59.78 13.18
C ASN A 226 18.78 59.86 11.71
N ASN A 227 19.96 60.43 11.42
CA ASN A 227 20.48 60.53 10.06
C ASN A 227 20.81 59.16 9.44
N GLU A 228 21.49 58.28 10.18
CA GLU A 228 21.81 56.94 9.68
C GLU A 228 20.55 56.05 9.58
N ALA A 229 19.62 56.18 10.52
CA ALA A 229 18.34 55.49 10.50
C ALA A 229 17.45 55.94 9.32
N ASP A 230 17.49 57.21 8.94
CA ASP A 230 16.77 57.72 7.77
C ASP A 230 17.27 57.09 6.47
N PHE A 231 18.58 56.98 6.29
CA PHE A 231 19.17 56.30 5.14
C PHE A 231 18.74 54.82 5.07
N LEU A 232 18.82 54.11 6.20
CA LEU A 232 18.41 52.70 6.30
C LEU A 232 16.91 52.51 6.05
N ALA A 233 16.07 53.38 6.60
CA ALA A 233 14.62 53.35 6.41
C ALA A 233 14.23 53.61 4.95
N ASN A 234 14.87 54.57 4.29
CA ASN A 234 14.65 54.86 2.87
C ASN A 234 15.05 53.68 1.97
N ALA A 235 16.18 53.02 2.26
CA ALA A 235 16.62 51.83 1.54
C ALA A 235 15.61 50.67 1.69
N ARG A 236 15.19 50.37 2.92
CA ARG A 236 14.19 49.31 3.21
C ARG A 236 12.83 49.60 2.59
N THR A 237 12.39 50.85 2.66
CA THR A 237 11.12 51.30 2.06
C THR A 237 11.11 51.03 0.56
N SER A 238 12.23 51.30 -0.13
CA SER A 238 12.34 51.06 -1.57
C SER A 238 12.16 49.59 -1.93
N LEU A 239 12.77 48.67 -1.16
CA LEU A 239 12.62 47.22 -1.36
C LEU A 239 11.18 46.75 -1.05
N LEU A 240 10.62 47.21 0.06
CA LEU A 240 9.26 46.84 0.47
C LEU A 240 8.19 47.37 -0.49
N MET A 241 8.42 48.54 -1.11
CA MET A 241 7.55 49.05 -2.17
C MET A 241 7.60 48.20 -3.43
N GLN A 242 8.76 47.63 -3.80
CA GLN A 242 8.83 46.66 -4.90
C GLN A 242 8.04 45.38 -4.58
N ASN A 243 8.13 44.89 -3.34
CA ASN A 243 7.35 43.73 -2.88
C ASN A 243 5.84 44.03 -2.87
N TYR A 244 5.43 45.19 -2.37
CA TYR A 244 4.03 45.63 -2.40
C TYR A 244 3.51 45.71 -3.84
N ALA A 245 4.27 46.31 -4.76
CA ALA A 245 3.89 46.38 -6.17
C ALA A 245 3.76 44.98 -6.79
N ALA A 246 4.66 44.05 -6.47
CA ALA A 246 4.54 42.65 -6.92
C ALA A 246 3.29 41.97 -6.34
N GLN A 247 2.95 42.19 -5.07
CA GLN A 247 1.73 41.66 -4.45
C GLN A 247 0.45 42.24 -5.09
N GLN A 248 0.47 43.51 -5.51
CA GLN A 248 -0.65 44.10 -6.24
C GLN A 248 -0.82 43.48 -7.64
N VAL A 249 0.28 43.13 -8.31
CA VAL A 249 0.22 42.36 -9.56
C VAL A 249 -0.43 41.00 -9.32
N ASP A 250 0.00 40.26 -8.29
CA ASP A 250 -0.60 38.95 -7.96
C ASP A 250 -2.10 39.06 -7.63
N SER A 251 -2.50 40.13 -6.93
CA SER A 251 -3.90 40.41 -6.60
C SER A 251 -4.73 40.72 -7.85
N ASP A 252 -4.20 41.54 -8.76
CA ASP A 252 -4.85 41.86 -10.03
C ASP A 252 -5.05 40.62 -10.91
N VAL A 253 -4.03 39.77 -11.02
CA VAL A 253 -4.14 38.47 -11.75
C VAL A 253 -5.27 37.62 -11.16
N LYS A 254 -5.33 37.48 -9.83
CA LYS A 254 -6.39 36.73 -9.15
C LYS A 254 -7.77 37.31 -9.43
N ASN A 255 -7.93 38.63 -9.32
CA ASN A 255 -9.21 39.30 -9.59
C ASN A 255 -9.70 39.07 -11.03
N VAL A 256 -8.79 39.11 -12.02
CA VAL A 256 -9.11 38.82 -13.43
C VAL A 256 -9.54 37.36 -13.63
N LEU A 257 -8.89 36.42 -12.94
CA LEU A 257 -9.20 34.98 -13.03
C LEU A 257 -10.41 34.57 -12.17
N ASP A 258 -10.76 35.35 -11.15
CA ASP A 258 -11.91 35.14 -10.26
C ASP A 258 -13.23 35.72 -10.82
N THR A 259 -13.28 36.08 -12.10
CA THR A 259 -14.54 36.38 -12.77
C THR A 259 -15.31 35.09 -13.09
N ALA A 260 -16.64 35.17 -13.18
CA ALA A 260 -17.46 34.00 -13.55
C ALA A 260 -17.10 33.44 -14.94
N GLU A 261 -16.77 34.32 -15.88
CA GLU A 261 -16.35 33.97 -17.23
C GLU A 261 -15.01 33.25 -17.25
N SER A 262 -13.98 33.80 -16.58
CA SER A 262 -12.66 33.15 -16.46
C SER A 262 -12.76 31.78 -15.80
N ARG A 263 -13.50 31.65 -14.69
CA ARG A 263 -13.72 30.35 -14.03
C ARG A 263 -14.44 29.34 -14.93
N SER A 264 -15.41 29.79 -15.72
CA SER A 264 -16.12 28.93 -16.68
C SER A 264 -15.20 28.43 -17.79
N SER A 265 -14.35 29.32 -18.33
CA SER A 265 -13.34 28.98 -19.34
C SER A 265 -12.31 27.97 -18.81
N LEU A 266 -11.77 28.22 -17.61
CA LEU A 266 -10.84 27.31 -16.93
C LEU A 266 -11.48 25.95 -16.63
N ARG A 267 -12.72 25.95 -16.15
CA ARG A 267 -13.49 24.72 -15.94
C ARG A 267 -13.67 23.95 -17.25
N THR A 268 -14.00 24.61 -18.35
CA THR A 268 -14.14 23.97 -19.66
C THR A 268 -12.83 23.30 -20.11
N LYS A 269 -11.69 24.01 -19.96
CA LYS A 269 -10.36 23.43 -20.25
C LYS A 269 -10.04 22.24 -19.36
N ALA A 270 -10.32 22.34 -18.06
CA ALA A 270 -10.11 21.27 -17.10
C ALA A 270 -10.99 20.05 -17.38
N VAL A 271 -12.27 20.25 -17.77
CA VAL A 271 -13.17 19.17 -18.20
C VAL A 271 -12.65 18.49 -19.45
N ALA A 272 -12.20 19.25 -20.45
CA ALA A 272 -11.63 18.68 -21.67
C ALA A 272 -10.35 17.87 -21.37
N ALA A 273 -9.45 18.40 -20.53
CA ALA A 273 -8.26 17.68 -20.09
C ALA A 273 -8.62 16.41 -19.30
N PHE A 274 -9.60 16.51 -18.38
CA PHE A 274 -10.07 15.39 -17.58
C PHE A 274 -10.64 14.27 -18.45
N GLY A 275 -11.44 14.62 -19.47
CA GLY A 275 -11.99 13.68 -20.44
C GLY A 275 -10.94 12.81 -21.13
N ASN A 276 -9.75 13.36 -21.35
CA ASN A 276 -8.63 12.68 -22.00
C ASN A 276 -7.75 11.89 -21.03
N THR A 277 -7.92 12.04 -19.71
CA THR A 277 -7.13 11.28 -18.73
C THR A 277 -7.43 9.80 -18.82
N LYS A 278 -6.39 8.97 -18.76
CA LYS A 278 -6.48 7.52 -18.85
C LYS A 278 -6.66 6.88 -17.47
N ASN A 279 -7.75 7.23 -16.81
CA ASN A 279 -8.05 6.87 -15.41
C ASN A 279 -9.10 5.77 -15.25
N LYS A 280 -9.76 5.36 -16.34
CA LYS A 280 -10.59 4.15 -16.36
C LYS A 280 -9.72 2.95 -16.71
N ALA A 281 -10.05 1.80 -16.15
CA ALA A 281 -9.42 0.54 -16.51
C ALA A 281 -10.47 -0.45 -17.00
N ASP A 282 -10.08 -1.31 -17.92
CA ASP A 282 -10.86 -2.47 -18.33
C ASP A 282 -9.92 -3.67 -18.37
N VAL A 283 -10.25 -4.71 -17.61
CA VAL A 283 -9.44 -5.92 -17.52
C VAL A 283 -10.24 -7.09 -18.07
N PHE A 284 -9.65 -7.79 -19.04
CA PHE A 284 -10.22 -8.99 -19.63
C PHE A 284 -9.31 -10.16 -19.28
N ILE A 285 -9.84 -11.15 -18.58
CA ILE A 285 -9.18 -12.46 -18.39
C ILE A 285 -9.89 -13.43 -19.31
N TYR A 286 -9.18 -14.05 -20.24
CA TYR A 286 -9.81 -14.89 -21.26
C TYR A 286 -9.07 -16.20 -21.49
N GLY A 287 -9.83 -17.19 -21.94
CA GLY A 287 -9.36 -18.54 -22.16
C GLY A 287 -8.86 -19.21 -20.89
N LEU A 288 -9.52 -19.02 -19.74
CA LEU A 288 -9.18 -19.80 -18.54
C LEU A 288 -9.35 -21.29 -18.83
N ALA A 289 -8.30 -22.08 -18.58
CA ALA A 289 -8.28 -23.51 -18.84
C ALA A 289 -7.60 -24.29 -17.72
N LEU A 290 -8.17 -25.44 -17.37
CA LEU A 290 -7.64 -26.45 -16.45
C LEU A 290 -7.46 -27.78 -17.20
N SER A 291 -6.30 -28.43 -17.06
CA SER A 291 -5.97 -29.68 -17.74
C SER A 291 -4.89 -30.47 -16.99
N ALA A 292 -4.55 -31.67 -17.45
CA ALA A 292 -3.37 -32.38 -16.94
C ALA A 292 -2.09 -31.55 -17.12
N SER A 293 -1.18 -31.67 -16.15
CA SER A 293 0.15 -31.08 -16.25
C SER A 293 0.98 -31.74 -17.38
N ASN A 294 1.92 -31.00 -17.95
CA ASN A 294 2.87 -31.51 -18.94
C ASN A 294 4.22 -30.79 -18.81
N SER A 295 5.09 -30.81 -19.83
CA SER A 295 6.43 -30.20 -19.78
C SER A 295 6.57 -28.84 -20.45
N ASP A 296 5.48 -28.27 -20.94
CA ASP A 296 5.52 -27.02 -21.71
C ASP A 296 4.89 -25.86 -20.93
N LEU A 297 5.71 -24.92 -20.43
CA LEU A 297 5.20 -23.71 -19.75
C LEU A 297 4.69 -22.63 -20.71
N ASN A 298 4.90 -22.77 -22.02
CA ASN A 298 4.34 -21.87 -23.02
C ASN A 298 2.94 -22.30 -23.45
N GLN A 299 2.63 -23.59 -23.35
CA GLN A 299 1.30 -24.10 -23.68
C GLN A 299 0.30 -23.81 -22.54
N ARG A 300 -0.80 -23.13 -22.89
CA ARG A 300 -1.89 -22.76 -21.97
C ARG A 300 -2.50 -23.96 -21.23
N PHE A 301 -2.77 -25.06 -21.93
CA PHE A 301 -3.35 -26.29 -21.39
C PHE A 301 -2.93 -27.50 -22.25
N SER A 302 -2.87 -28.70 -21.68
CA SER A 302 -2.34 -29.91 -22.36
C SER A 302 -3.36 -30.63 -23.25
N ASN A 303 -4.62 -30.17 -23.25
CA ASN A 303 -5.79 -30.82 -23.85
C ASN A 303 -6.15 -32.21 -23.29
N SER A 304 -5.42 -32.72 -22.30
CA SER A 304 -5.71 -33.96 -21.57
C SER A 304 -6.44 -33.67 -20.25
N GLY A 305 -7.36 -34.54 -19.85
CA GLY A 305 -8.01 -34.47 -18.54
C GLY A 305 -7.11 -35.01 -17.43
N PHE A 306 -7.45 -34.70 -16.17
CA PHE A 306 -6.75 -35.16 -14.98
C PHE A 306 -7.73 -35.66 -13.92
N ASN A 307 -7.27 -36.52 -13.02
CA ASN A 307 -8.08 -36.97 -11.89
C ASN A 307 -7.86 -36.03 -10.71
N TRP A 308 -8.94 -35.73 -9.97
CA TRP A 308 -8.89 -34.87 -8.80
C TRP A 308 -9.71 -35.46 -7.65
N GLY A 309 -8.97 -35.95 -6.66
CA GLY A 309 -9.54 -36.69 -5.54
C GLY A 309 -9.73 -38.18 -5.85
N THR A 310 -10.05 -38.94 -4.81
CA THR A 310 -10.42 -40.37 -4.90
C THR A 310 -11.65 -40.64 -4.03
N ALA A 311 -12.20 -41.85 -4.05
CA ALA A 311 -13.29 -42.22 -3.16
C ALA A 311 -12.93 -42.07 -1.67
N GLU A 312 -11.67 -42.34 -1.31
CA GLU A 312 -11.14 -42.22 0.05
C GLU A 312 -10.68 -40.80 0.41
N ASN A 313 -10.43 -39.95 -0.60
CA ASN A 313 -9.99 -38.57 -0.43
C ASN A 313 -10.67 -37.64 -1.45
N PRO A 314 -12.00 -37.47 -1.37
CA PRO A 314 -12.77 -36.68 -2.34
C PRO A 314 -12.72 -35.18 -2.00
N TRP A 315 -13.26 -34.37 -2.90
CA TRP A 315 -13.74 -33.04 -2.56
C TRP A 315 -14.95 -33.15 -1.64
N LEU A 316 -15.04 -32.28 -0.63
CA LEU A 316 -16.16 -32.27 0.31
C LEU A 316 -16.85 -30.90 0.32
N PHE A 317 -18.17 -30.90 0.16
CA PHE A 317 -19.03 -29.79 0.50
C PHE A 317 -20.00 -30.24 1.60
N ARG A 318 -19.78 -29.77 2.83
CA ARG A 318 -20.49 -30.33 3.99
C ARG A 318 -20.80 -29.30 5.06
N ALA A 319 -21.86 -29.55 5.82
CA ALA A 319 -22.09 -28.86 7.07
C ALA A 319 -21.41 -29.61 8.23
N GLY A 320 -21.02 -28.88 9.28
CA GLY A 320 -20.40 -29.47 10.46
C GLY A 320 -20.56 -28.61 11.70
N THR A 321 -20.13 -29.13 12.84
CA THR A 321 -20.08 -28.38 14.11
C THR A 321 -18.73 -28.61 14.77
N GLU A 322 -18.01 -27.53 15.04
CA GLU A 322 -16.80 -27.54 15.84
C GLU A 322 -17.19 -27.36 17.31
N LYS A 323 -16.74 -28.26 18.19
CA LYS A 323 -17.12 -28.28 19.61
C LYS A 323 -16.12 -27.52 20.47
N GLY A 324 -16.61 -26.85 21.51
CA GLY A 324 -15.74 -26.24 22.52
C GLY A 324 -14.83 -25.12 22.01
N VAL A 325 -15.27 -24.40 20.97
CA VAL A 325 -14.57 -23.24 20.42
C VAL A 325 -14.63 -22.08 21.42
N ARG A 326 -13.50 -21.43 21.66
CA ARG A 326 -13.41 -20.14 22.37
C ARG A 326 -13.09 -19.07 21.34
N GLN A 327 -13.94 -18.05 21.20
CA GLN A 327 -13.67 -16.89 20.36
C GLN A 327 -13.40 -15.68 21.25
N PHE A 328 -14.36 -14.79 21.43
CA PHE A 328 -14.15 -13.50 22.09
C PHE A 328 -14.28 -13.51 23.62
N GLU A 329 -14.64 -14.66 24.19
CA GLU A 329 -14.85 -14.86 25.62
C GLU A 329 -14.24 -16.17 26.09
N ASN A 330 -13.88 -16.21 27.38
CA ASN A 330 -13.36 -17.41 28.02
C ASN A 330 -14.47 -18.42 28.38
N THR A 331 -15.48 -18.55 27.51
CA THR A 331 -16.55 -19.54 27.61
C THR A 331 -16.54 -20.37 26.33
N PRO A 332 -16.33 -21.70 26.41
CA PRO A 332 -16.35 -22.54 25.23
C PRO A 332 -17.79 -22.71 24.71
N GLY A 333 -17.95 -22.83 23.40
CA GLY A 333 -19.23 -23.15 22.78
C GLY A 333 -19.09 -23.81 21.42
N ASP A 334 -20.22 -24.23 20.87
CA ASP A 334 -20.26 -24.98 19.62
C ASP A 334 -20.52 -24.05 18.44
N VAL A 335 -19.73 -24.18 17.38
CA VAL A 335 -19.82 -23.35 16.17
C VAL A 335 -20.18 -24.23 14.99
N GLY A 336 -21.40 -24.05 14.47
CA GLY A 336 -21.82 -24.64 13.21
C GLY A 336 -21.15 -23.94 12.02
N TYR A 337 -20.75 -24.72 11.02
CA TYR A 337 -20.09 -24.19 9.81
C TYR A 337 -20.55 -24.92 8.53
N LEU A 338 -20.39 -24.23 7.40
CA LEU A 338 -20.43 -24.79 6.06
C LEU A 338 -19.01 -24.83 5.50
N ALA A 339 -18.57 -25.96 4.97
CA ALA A 339 -17.21 -26.16 4.48
C ALA A 339 -17.16 -26.55 3.00
N LEU A 340 -16.17 -26.00 2.29
CA LEU A 340 -15.66 -26.51 1.03
C LEU A 340 -14.22 -26.96 1.26
N GLU A 341 -13.93 -28.23 1.00
CA GLU A 341 -12.66 -28.86 1.31
C GLU A 341 -12.15 -29.59 0.05
N ALA A 342 -10.94 -29.23 -0.37
CA ALA A 342 -10.22 -29.99 -1.39
C ALA A 342 -9.75 -31.33 -0.80
N PRO A 343 -9.42 -32.33 -1.64
CA PRO A 343 -8.74 -33.53 -1.20
C PRO A 343 -7.56 -33.19 -0.29
N LEU A 344 -7.38 -33.93 0.79
CA LEU A 344 -6.29 -33.73 1.73
C LEU A 344 -4.94 -33.91 1.03
N LEU A 345 -3.95 -33.09 1.38
CA LEU A 345 -2.62 -33.20 0.79
C LEU A 345 -1.93 -34.48 1.28
N SER A 346 -1.71 -35.41 0.35
CA SER A 346 -0.89 -36.60 0.61
C SER A 346 0.59 -36.24 0.60
N THR A 347 1.39 -36.91 1.42
CA THR A 347 2.84 -36.68 1.47
C THR A 347 3.61 -37.29 0.29
N LEU A 348 2.94 -38.06 -0.58
CA LEU A 348 3.60 -38.90 -1.59
C LEU A 348 3.11 -38.69 -3.03
N SER A 349 1.90 -38.17 -3.26
CA SER A 349 1.37 -37.95 -4.62
C SER A 349 0.18 -36.98 -4.59
N PRO A 350 0.41 -35.66 -4.72
CA PRO A 350 -0.67 -34.68 -4.79
C PRO A 350 -1.36 -34.76 -6.15
N ASN A 351 -2.66 -34.44 -6.19
CA ASN A 351 -3.35 -34.18 -7.44
C ASN A 351 -2.80 -32.88 -8.02
N VAL A 352 -2.21 -32.95 -9.22
CA VAL A 352 -1.60 -31.80 -9.89
C VAL A 352 -2.25 -31.54 -11.24
N PHE A 353 -2.47 -30.27 -11.54
CA PHE A 353 -3.07 -29.80 -12.77
C PHE A 353 -2.32 -28.62 -13.33
N LYS A 354 -2.58 -28.34 -14.61
CA LYS A 354 -2.16 -27.14 -15.29
C LYS A 354 -3.33 -26.17 -15.35
N MET A 355 -3.05 -24.91 -15.03
CA MET A 355 -3.96 -23.78 -15.21
C MET A 355 -3.31 -22.76 -16.14
N GLY A 356 -4.05 -22.28 -17.14
CA GLY A 356 -3.56 -21.22 -18.00
C GLY A 356 -4.66 -20.28 -18.45
N PHE A 357 -4.32 -19.01 -18.64
CA PHE A 357 -5.19 -17.98 -19.17
C PHE A 357 -4.38 -16.85 -19.81
N TRP A 358 -5.06 -15.99 -20.54
CA TRP A 358 -4.53 -14.72 -21.02
C TRP A 358 -5.24 -13.56 -20.33
N ALA A 359 -4.57 -12.41 -20.27
CA ALA A 359 -5.18 -11.20 -19.77
C ALA A 359 -4.80 -9.98 -20.61
N ASP A 360 -5.78 -9.12 -20.88
CA ASP A 360 -5.59 -7.79 -21.47
C ASP A 360 -6.08 -6.74 -20.48
N LEU A 361 -5.18 -5.84 -20.07
CA LEU A 361 -5.46 -4.74 -19.16
C LEU A 361 -5.36 -3.43 -19.95
N PHE A 362 -6.49 -2.78 -20.18
CA PHE A 362 -6.57 -1.52 -20.92
C PHE A 362 -6.70 -0.33 -19.98
N SER A 363 -5.98 0.73 -20.31
CA SER A 363 -6.18 2.06 -19.72
C SER A 363 -7.01 2.92 -20.68
N ARG A 364 -8.20 3.33 -20.23
CA ARG A 364 -9.22 4.02 -21.03
C ARG A 364 -9.37 5.47 -20.60
N SER A 365 -9.75 6.32 -21.55
CA SER A 365 -10.06 7.74 -21.31
C SER A 365 -11.25 7.87 -20.39
N TRP A 366 -11.33 8.93 -19.60
CA TRP A 366 -12.53 9.22 -18.81
C TRP A 366 -13.79 9.33 -19.68
N ASN A 367 -13.69 10.00 -20.82
CA ASN A 367 -14.80 10.17 -21.77
C ASN A 367 -15.08 8.93 -22.64
N SER A 368 -14.38 7.83 -22.39
CA SER A 368 -14.68 6.57 -23.07
C SER A 368 -16.12 6.14 -22.81
N ASP A 369 -16.74 5.53 -23.83
CA ASP A 369 -18.14 5.17 -23.84
C ASP A 369 -18.46 4.19 -22.71
N TYR A 370 -19.57 4.45 -22.01
CA TYR A 370 -20.07 3.55 -20.98
C TYR A 370 -20.89 2.40 -21.57
N LEU A 371 -21.38 2.57 -22.80
CA LEU A 371 -22.16 1.55 -23.49
C LEU A 371 -21.26 0.39 -23.89
N VAL A 372 -21.82 -0.80 -23.74
CA VAL A 372 -21.13 -2.04 -24.04
C VAL A 372 -21.92 -2.80 -25.08
N ASP A 373 -21.23 -3.44 -26.01
CA ASP A 373 -21.82 -4.40 -26.92
C ASP A 373 -22.25 -5.64 -26.11
N GLU A 374 -23.52 -6.03 -26.19
CA GLU A 374 -24.08 -7.10 -25.37
C GLU A 374 -23.51 -8.49 -25.73
N ALA A 375 -23.06 -8.69 -26.96
CA ALA A 375 -22.54 -9.97 -27.43
C ALA A 375 -21.08 -10.20 -27.00
N THR A 376 -20.30 -9.13 -26.99
CA THR A 376 -18.84 -9.16 -26.74
C THR A 376 -18.47 -8.62 -25.37
N GLY A 377 -19.38 -7.93 -24.69
CA GLY A 377 -19.11 -7.23 -23.44
C GLY A 377 -18.05 -6.13 -23.58
N ALA A 378 -17.66 -5.74 -24.80
CA ALA A 378 -16.69 -4.68 -25.09
C ALA A 378 -17.35 -3.29 -25.07
N PRO A 379 -16.61 -2.18 -24.92
CA PRO A 379 -17.11 -0.87 -25.34
C PRO A 379 -17.57 -0.90 -26.80
N ILE A 380 -18.71 -0.26 -27.11
CA ILE A 380 -19.23 -0.19 -28.48
C ILE A 380 -18.21 0.50 -29.41
N ASP A 381 -17.55 1.56 -28.93
CA ASP A 381 -16.43 2.16 -29.65
C ASP A 381 -15.13 1.39 -29.39
N SER A 382 -14.71 0.61 -30.38
CA SER A 382 -13.42 -0.11 -30.35
C SER A 382 -12.19 0.80 -30.18
N SER A 383 -12.30 2.11 -30.48
CA SER A 383 -11.21 3.08 -30.31
C SER A 383 -10.86 3.33 -28.84
N ASP A 384 -11.79 3.02 -27.93
CA ASP A 384 -11.58 3.12 -26.50
C ASP A 384 -10.57 2.10 -25.95
N LEU A 385 -10.35 1.00 -26.67
CA LEU A 385 -9.43 -0.07 -26.28
C LEU A 385 -8.16 -0.05 -27.14
N SER A 386 -7.35 0.99 -26.92
CA SER A 386 -6.10 1.17 -27.66
C SER A 386 -5.03 0.15 -27.27
N ALA A 387 -4.41 -0.47 -28.29
CA ALA A 387 -3.24 -1.35 -28.13
C ALA A 387 -2.04 -0.64 -27.47
N ASN A 388 -1.89 0.67 -27.72
CA ASN A 388 -0.81 1.49 -27.16
C ASN A 388 -1.02 1.80 -25.66
N SER A 389 -2.19 1.48 -25.11
CA SER A 389 -2.54 1.65 -23.71
C SER A 389 -2.98 0.33 -23.08
N ARG A 390 -2.41 -0.78 -23.57
CA ARG A 390 -2.71 -2.14 -23.13
C ARG A 390 -1.46 -2.81 -22.54
N LEU A 391 -1.63 -3.50 -21.42
CA LEU A 391 -0.72 -4.55 -20.98
C LEU A 391 -1.37 -5.91 -21.28
N ARG A 392 -0.66 -6.77 -22.01
CA ARG A 392 -1.10 -8.12 -22.36
C ARG A 392 -0.22 -9.15 -21.70
N LEU A 393 -0.83 -10.18 -21.11
CA LEU A 393 -0.17 -11.19 -20.30
C LEU A 393 -0.63 -12.60 -20.67
N GLN A 394 0.29 -13.56 -20.63
CA GLN A 394 -0.02 -14.98 -20.49
C GLN A 394 0.34 -15.42 -19.09
N PHE A 395 -0.55 -16.16 -18.44
CA PHE A 395 -0.29 -16.84 -17.19
C PHE A 395 -0.42 -18.35 -17.41
N VAL A 396 0.59 -19.12 -17.01
CA VAL A 396 0.55 -20.60 -17.00
C VAL A 396 1.13 -21.10 -15.70
N ALA A 397 0.32 -21.77 -14.88
CA ALA A 397 0.76 -22.55 -13.73
C ALA A 397 0.72 -24.03 -14.09
N ASN A 398 1.83 -24.73 -13.92
CA ASN A 398 1.98 -26.13 -14.28
C ASN A 398 2.43 -26.93 -13.06
N GLY A 399 1.83 -28.12 -12.87
CA GLY A 399 2.03 -28.91 -11.65
C GLY A 399 1.35 -28.33 -10.43
N LEU A 400 0.36 -27.45 -10.60
CA LEU A 400 -0.35 -26.80 -9.50
C LEU A 400 -1.21 -27.83 -8.76
N SER A 401 -1.12 -27.84 -7.44
CA SER A 401 -1.99 -28.55 -6.53
C SER A 401 -2.56 -27.58 -5.52
N ILE A 402 -3.85 -27.73 -5.24
CA ILE A 402 -4.54 -27.02 -4.16
C ILE A 402 -5.01 -27.99 -3.08
N ASP A 403 -4.56 -29.25 -3.12
CA ASP A 403 -4.90 -30.27 -2.14
C ASP A 403 -4.53 -29.78 -0.73
N GLY A 404 -5.43 -30.01 0.23
CA GLY A 404 -5.39 -29.46 1.58
C GLY A 404 -5.95 -28.04 1.72
N THR A 405 -6.44 -27.42 0.65
CA THR A 405 -7.21 -26.17 0.71
C THR A 405 -8.54 -26.41 1.39
N GLN A 406 -8.92 -25.50 2.29
CA GLN A 406 -10.17 -25.57 3.03
C GLN A 406 -10.74 -24.17 3.24
N LEU A 407 -12.05 -24.06 3.10
CA LEU A 407 -12.82 -22.87 3.42
C LEU A 407 -13.97 -23.27 4.35
N ARG A 408 -14.03 -22.67 5.54
CA ARG A 408 -15.16 -22.81 6.47
C ARG A 408 -15.83 -21.46 6.67
N LEU A 409 -17.13 -21.39 6.43
CA LEU A 409 -17.97 -20.22 6.69
C LEU A 409 -18.87 -20.52 7.89
N PHE A 410 -18.94 -19.58 8.82
CA PHE A 410 -19.69 -19.74 10.07
C PHE A 410 -20.18 -18.40 10.59
N GLN A 411 -21.13 -18.45 11.51
CA GLN A 411 -21.48 -17.30 12.32
C GLN A 411 -20.58 -17.28 13.56
N THR A 412 -19.97 -16.13 13.86
CA THR A 412 -19.23 -15.95 15.10
C THR A 412 -20.15 -16.01 16.33
N MET A 413 -19.58 -16.43 17.46
CA MET A 413 -20.28 -16.52 18.73
C MET A 413 -20.69 -15.16 19.26
N GLU A 414 -21.76 -15.14 20.05
CA GLU A 414 -22.16 -13.94 20.77
C GLU A 414 -21.11 -13.57 21.83
N THR A 415 -20.91 -12.28 22.03
CA THR A 415 -20.05 -11.76 23.10
C THR A 415 -20.72 -10.60 23.83
N LYS A 416 -20.65 -10.68 25.15
CA LYS A 416 -20.97 -9.67 26.16
C LYS A 416 -19.78 -8.77 26.47
N ASN A 417 -18.56 -9.12 26.04
CA ASN A 417 -17.39 -8.26 26.15
C ASN A 417 -17.58 -7.02 25.26
N ALA A 418 -17.69 -5.85 25.89
CA ALA A 418 -17.91 -4.57 25.20
C ALA A 418 -16.85 -4.28 24.13
N GLU A 419 -15.59 -4.68 24.37
CA GLU A 419 -14.48 -4.45 23.45
C GLU A 419 -14.56 -5.32 22.17
N ASN A 420 -15.29 -6.44 22.21
CA ASN A 420 -15.48 -7.36 21.09
C ASN A 420 -16.90 -7.30 20.51
N SER A 421 -17.74 -6.39 21.00
CA SER A 421 -19.15 -6.27 20.58
C SER A 421 -19.36 -6.12 19.07
N GLN A 422 -18.35 -5.58 18.37
CA GLN A 422 -18.31 -5.46 16.91
C GLN A 422 -18.28 -6.81 16.17
N TYR A 423 -17.79 -7.88 16.79
CA TYR A 423 -17.68 -9.20 16.18
C TYR A 423 -18.85 -10.13 16.54
N ASN A 424 -19.86 -9.63 17.25
CA ASN A 424 -20.98 -10.44 17.69
C ASN A 424 -21.87 -10.87 16.52
N SER A 425 -22.01 -12.18 16.31
CA SER A 425 -22.91 -12.77 15.32
C SER A 425 -22.63 -12.32 13.87
N THR A 426 -21.36 -12.04 13.56
CA THR A 426 -20.88 -11.66 12.22
C THR A 426 -20.59 -12.90 11.36
N LEU A 427 -20.46 -12.71 10.04
CA LEU A 427 -20.01 -13.75 9.13
C LEU A 427 -18.50 -13.93 9.28
N GLY A 428 -18.12 -15.07 9.86
CA GLY A 428 -16.75 -15.52 10.02
C GLY A 428 -16.35 -16.52 8.94
N MET A 429 -15.06 -16.49 8.63
CA MET A 429 -14.39 -17.38 7.71
C MET A 429 -13.11 -17.89 8.38
N ALA A 430 -12.81 -19.16 8.17
CA ALA A 430 -11.50 -19.74 8.44
C ALA A 430 -11.08 -20.49 7.19
N SER A 431 -9.91 -20.17 6.66
CA SER A 431 -9.46 -20.82 5.44
C SER A 431 -7.97 -21.09 5.43
N ILE A 432 -7.61 -22.20 4.80
CA ILE A 432 -6.26 -22.50 4.35
C ILE A 432 -6.31 -22.53 2.84
N LEU A 433 -5.56 -21.65 2.18
CA LEU A 433 -5.46 -21.58 0.73
C LEU A 433 -4.09 -22.08 0.31
N ARG A 434 -4.05 -23.09 -0.56
CA ARG A 434 -2.81 -23.69 -1.04
C ARG A 434 -2.67 -23.54 -2.54
N LEU A 435 -1.51 -23.09 -2.99
CA LEU A 435 -1.08 -23.05 -4.39
C LEU A 435 0.33 -23.60 -4.42
N ASN A 436 0.45 -24.93 -4.49
CA ASN A 436 1.71 -25.64 -4.42
C ASN A 436 2.06 -26.27 -5.76
N THR A 437 3.32 -26.25 -6.14
CA THR A 437 3.78 -26.88 -7.39
C THR A 437 4.83 -27.97 -7.17
N ASP A 438 5.42 -28.02 -5.97
CA ASP A 438 6.48 -28.97 -5.67
C ASP A 438 6.51 -29.34 -4.19
N LEU A 439 6.31 -30.62 -3.87
CA LEU A 439 6.46 -31.12 -2.50
C LEU A 439 7.93 -31.36 -2.10
N THR A 440 8.86 -31.24 -3.05
CA THR A 440 10.30 -31.48 -2.86
C THR A 440 11.15 -30.29 -3.30
N PRO A 441 10.87 -29.05 -2.84
CA PRO A 441 11.54 -27.85 -3.35
C PRO A 441 13.04 -27.81 -3.00
N SER A 442 13.52 -28.66 -2.09
CA SER A 442 14.95 -28.78 -1.75
C SER A 442 15.82 -29.29 -2.89
N ASN A 443 15.23 -29.99 -3.86
CA ASN A 443 15.94 -30.62 -4.98
C ASN A 443 16.02 -29.72 -6.23
N VAL A 444 15.46 -28.52 -6.15
CA VAL A 444 15.42 -27.57 -7.27
C VAL A 444 16.80 -26.95 -7.46
N SER A 445 17.29 -26.96 -8.70
CA SER A 445 18.60 -26.42 -9.08
C SER A 445 18.51 -25.64 -10.38
N PHE A 446 19.29 -24.57 -10.51
CA PHE A 446 19.36 -23.75 -11.72
C PHE A 446 19.78 -24.54 -12.97
N THR A 447 20.58 -25.60 -12.78
CA THR A 447 21.04 -26.48 -13.87
C THR A 447 20.02 -27.56 -14.27
N ALA A 448 18.95 -27.72 -13.48
CA ALA A 448 17.94 -28.77 -13.66
C ALA A 448 16.52 -28.21 -13.42
N LEU A 449 16.20 -27.11 -14.12
CA LEU A 449 14.88 -26.47 -14.03
C LEU A 449 13.77 -27.41 -14.54
N ASN A 450 12.71 -27.54 -13.76
CA ASN A 450 11.58 -28.40 -14.09
C ASN A 450 10.35 -27.57 -14.50
N ASN A 451 10.02 -27.60 -15.78
CA ASN A 451 8.87 -26.88 -16.33
C ASN A 451 7.51 -27.47 -15.89
N ASN A 452 7.49 -28.69 -15.36
CA ASN A 452 6.26 -29.31 -14.85
C ASN A 452 5.85 -28.74 -13.48
N LYS A 453 6.71 -27.96 -12.82
CA LYS A 453 6.52 -27.48 -11.44
C LYS A 453 6.83 -25.99 -11.35
N ALA A 454 6.10 -25.19 -12.12
CA ALA A 454 6.43 -23.77 -12.26
C ALA A 454 5.24 -22.94 -12.70
N ILE A 455 5.32 -21.64 -12.41
CA ILE A 455 4.43 -20.61 -12.93
C ILE A 455 5.21 -19.75 -13.90
N ARG A 456 4.63 -19.46 -15.06
CA ARG A 456 5.16 -18.55 -16.06
C ARG A 456 4.21 -17.39 -16.29
N ILE A 457 4.78 -16.18 -16.33
CA ILE A 457 4.11 -14.96 -16.75
C ILE A 457 4.91 -14.35 -17.90
N SER A 458 4.27 -14.17 -19.05
CA SER A 458 4.93 -13.65 -20.26
C SER A 458 4.13 -12.51 -20.86
N THR A 459 4.83 -11.57 -21.50
CA THR A 459 4.23 -10.37 -22.12
C THR A 459 4.60 -10.23 -23.58
N ALA A 460 5.68 -10.88 -24.03
CA ALA A 460 6.11 -10.83 -25.41
C ALA A 460 5.27 -11.77 -26.27
N GLU A 461 4.66 -11.20 -27.32
CA GLU A 461 4.01 -11.99 -28.37
C GLU A 461 5.08 -12.73 -29.21
N GLN A 462 4.66 -13.82 -29.85
CA GLN A 462 5.51 -14.57 -30.77
C GLN A 462 5.80 -13.74 -32.03
N GLU A 463 7.07 -13.72 -32.45
CA GLU A 463 7.49 -13.09 -33.72
C GLU A 463 7.70 -14.13 -34.85
N PRO A 464 7.27 -13.84 -36.10
CA PRO A 464 6.50 -12.66 -36.51
C PRO A 464 5.09 -12.67 -35.89
N ALA A 465 4.56 -11.50 -35.54
CA ALA A 465 3.22 -11.36 -34.97
C ALA A 465 2.17 -12.11 -35.79
N VAL A 466 1.48 -13.07 -35.15
CA VAL A 466 0.51 -13.97 -35.81
C VAL A 466 -0.91 -13.39 -35.78
N THR A 467 -1.16 -12.35 -34.98
CA THR A 467 -2.48 -11.72 -34.79
C THR A 467 -2.40 -10.19 -34.89
N PRO A 468 -3.49 -9.50 -35.29
CA PRO A 468 -3.53 -8.03 -35.34
C PRO A 468 -3.34 -7.40 -33.96
N ALA A 469 -2.45 -6.40 -33.87
CA ALA A 469 -1.98 -5.81 -32.60
C ALA A 469 -3.09 -5.27 -31.66
N ALA A 470 -4.24 -4.83 -32.19
CA ALA A 470 -5.29 -4.16 -31.41
C ALA A 470 -6.50 -5.03 -31.04
N ALA A 471 -6.68 -6.17 -31.72
CA ALA A 471 -7.79 -7.07 -31.46
C ALA A 471 -7.54 -7.87 -30.17
N THR A 472 -8.49 -7.84 -29.24
CA THR A 472 -8.54 -8.83 -28.16
C THR A 472 -9.54 -9.92 -28.54
N PRO A 473 -9.14 -11.20 -28.48
CA PRO A 473 -9.99 -12.34 -28.84
C PRO A 473 -11.32 -12.35 -28.09
N ALA A 474 -11.30 -11.83 -26.86
CA ALA A 474 -12.45 -11.69 -25.99
C ALA A 474 -13.52 -10.72 -26.54
N LEU A 475 -13.15 -9.76 -27.40
CA LEU A 475 -14.04 -8.68 -27.81
C LEU A 475 -14.40 -8.66 -29.29
N ASN A 476 -13.60 -9.29 -30.15
CA ASN A 476 -13.89 -9.30 -31.59
C ASN A 476 -14.05 -10.72 -32.16
N GLY A 477 -14.07 -11.75 -31.30
CA GLY A 477 -14.17 -13.15 -31.70
C GLY A 477 -12.96 -13.68 -32.48
N GLY A 478 -11.83 -12.95 -32.46
CA GLY A 478 -10.58 -13.36 -33.10
C GLY A 478 -9.85 -14.50 -32.36
N THR A 479 -8.70 -14.93 -32.89
CA THR A 479 -7.85 -15.96 -32.26
C THR A 479 -6.98 -15.39 -31.15
N ALA A 480 -6.71 -16.19 -30.11
CA ALA A 480 -5.80 -15.83 -29.04
C ALA A 480 -4.38 -15.51 -29.51
N PRO A 481 -3.69 -14.53 -28.88
CA PRO A 481 -2.29 -14.28 -29.15
C PRO A 481 -1.43 -15.46 -28.72
N LEU A 482 -0.40 -15.75 -29.51
CA LEU A 482 0.65 -16.69 -29.15
C LEU A 482 1.82 -15.92 -28.55
N PHE A 483 2.39 -16.46 -27.48
CA PHE A 483 3.47 -15.81 -26.74
C PHE A 483 4.82 -16.40 -27.15
N ASN A 484 5.86 -15.57 -27.04
CA ASN A 484 7.23 -15.99 -27.29
C ASN A 484 7.59 -17.11 -26.31
N LYS A 485 7.93 -18.30 -26.80
CA LYS A 485 8.19 -19.49 -25.98
C LYS A 485 9.34 -19.34 -24.95
N ASN A 486 10.23 -18.38 -25.15
CA ASN A 486 11.43 -18.20 -24.34
C ASN A 486 11.31 -17.09 -23.30
N GLU A 487 10.52 -16.06 -23.57
CA GLU A 487 10.43 -14.86 -22.72
C GLU A 487 9.53 -15.09 -21.50
N GLY A 488 9.86 -14.38 -20.43
CA GLY A 488 8.94 -14.18 -19.31
C GLY A 488 9.61 -14.26 -17.94
N LEU A 489 8.77 -14.06 -16.93
CA LEU A 489 9.04 -14.38 -15.53
C LEU A 489 8.64 -15.83 -15.27
N TYR A 490 9.58 -16.60 -14.74
CA TYR A 490 9.38 -17.98 -14.33
C TYR A 490 9.58 -18.06 -12.81
N LEU A 491 8.59 -18.61 -12.13
CA LEU A 491 8.65 -18.99 -10.72
C LEU A 491 8.71 -20.51 -10.69
N TYR A 492 9.88 -21.07 -10.40
CA TYR A 492 10.09 -22.50 -10.26
C TYR A 492 9.79 -22.94 -8.83
N SER A 493 9.10 -24.08 -8.70
CA SER A 493 8.63 -24.66 -7.44
C SER A 493 7.99 -23.66 -6.45
N PRO A 494 7.08 -22.75 -6.89
CA PRO A 494 6.33 -21.93 -5.96
C PRO A 494 5.38 -22.79 -5.12
N ASN A 495 5.43 -22.57 -3.82
CA ASN A 495 4.51 -23.14 -2.83
C ASN A 495 4.00 -22.03 -1.92
N ILE A 496 2.71 -21.74 -2.03
CA ILE A 496 2.04 -20.65 -1.31
C ILE A 496 0.97 -21.29 -0.44
N ASN A 497 1.10 -21.18 0.88
CA ASN A 497 0.19 -21.77 1.86
C ASN A 497 -0.27 -20.67 2.81
N LEU A 498 -1.46 -20.14 2.59
CA LEU A 498 -2.01 -19.01 3.34
C LEU A 498 -3.06 -19.48 4.34
N VAL A 499 -2.82 -19.21 5.61
CA VAL A 499 -3.79 -19.39 6.69
C VAL A 499 -4.47 -18.04 6.93
N LEU A 500 -5.74 -17.93 6.55
CA LEU A 500 -6.56 -16.73 6.75
C LEU A 500 -7.60 -16.99 7.83
N GLY A 501 -7.22 -16.67 9.07
CA GLY A 501 -8.04 -16.88 10.25
C GLY A 501 -8.23 -18.36 10.61
N ASN A 502 -8.85 -18.58 11.76
CA ASN A 502 -9.26 -19.89 12.26
C ASN A 502 -10.57 -19.75 13.07
N MET A 503 -11.11 -20.86 13.61
CA MET A 503 -12.36 -20.82 14.37
C MET A 503 -12.29 -19.96 15.65
N TYR A 504 -11.10 -19.74 16.20
CA TYR A 504 -10.86 -18.97 17.43
C TYR A 504 -10.45 -17.50 17.13
N GLN A 505 -9.90 -17.25 15.94
CA GLN A 505 -9.52 -15.95 15.39
C GLN A 505 -10.07 -15.82 13.95
N PRO A 506 -11.38 -15.56 13.79
CA PRO A 506 -12.02 -15.58 12.48
C PRO A 506 -11.54 -14.45 11.56
N PHE A 507 -11.58 -14.72 10.26
CA PHE A 507 -11.62 -13.69 9.22
C PHE A 507 -13.07 -13.22 9.04
N ILE A 508 -13.36 -11.96 9.30
CA ILE A 508 -14.68 -11.34 9.20
C ILE A 508 -14.85 -10.71 7.84
N ILE A 509 -15.97 -11.04 7.20
CA ILE A 509 -16.48 -10.32 6.04
C ILE A 509 -17.67 -9.50 6.53
N GLY A 510 -17.51 -8.18 6.53
CA GLY A 510 -18.53 -7.25 6.99
C GLY A 510 -18.72 -6.09 6.05
N SER A 511 -19.72 -5.29 6.35
CA SER A 511 -19.92 -3.98 5.73
C SER A 511 -20.38 -2.96 6.75
N ASP A 512 -19.98 -1.71 6.55
CA ASP A 512 -20.70 -0.55 7.04
C ASP A 512 -21.34 0.20 5.86
N THR A 513 -22.18 1.20 6.14
CA THR A 513 -23.06 1.92 5.20
C THR A 513 -22.65 1.83 3.72
N ASN A 514 -21.41 2.22 3.40
CA ASN A 514 -20.86 2.22 2.03
C ASN A 514 -19.50 1.51 1.91
N ASN A 515 -19.06 0.71 2.89
CA ASN A 515 -17.73 0.09 2.81
C ASN A 515 -17.76 -1.40 3.11
N ILE A 516 -16.94 -2.14 2.38
CA ILE A 516 -16.63 -3.54 2.68
C ILE A 516 -15.49 -3.55 3.70
N ILE A 517 -15.63 -4.39 4.72
CA ILE A 517 -14.65 -4.61 5.77
C ILE A 517 -14.18 -6.06 5.68
N LEU A 518 -12.88 -6.24 5.50
CA LEU A 518 -12.19 -7.52 5.54
C LEU A 518 -11.26 -7.50 6.74
N GLU A 519 -11.51 -8.34 7.74
CA GLU A 519 -10.81 -8.24 9.01
C GLU A 519 -10.44 -9.60 9.60
N ILE A 520 -9.16 -9.91 9.74
CA ILE A 520 -8.73 -10.98 10.65
C ILE A 520 -8.82 -10.40 12.05
N THR A 521 -9.70 -10.95 12.89
CA THR A 521 -9.93 -10.40 14.24
C THR A 521 -8.66 -10.41 15.08
N ARG A 522 -8.58 -9.50 16.05
CA ARG A 522 -7.55 -9.58 17.09
C ARG A 522 -7.58 -10.94 17.78
N ILE A 523 -6.41 -11.47 18.14
CA ILE A 523 -6.32 -12.65 19.00
C ILE A 523 -7.00 -12.31 20.34
N PRO A 524 -8.05 -13.05 20.74
CA PRO A 524 -8.70 -12.83 22.02
C PRO A 524 -7.72 -13.03 23.17
N ASN A 525 -7.82 -12.21 24.23
CA ASN A 525 -6.92 -12.29 25.37
C ASN A 525 -7.24 -13.48 26.29
N ILE A 526 -7.04 -14.69 25.78
CA ILE A 526 -7.39 -15.97 26.41
C ILE A 526 -6.18 -16.90 26.27
N PRO A 527 -5.53 -17.33 27.36
CA PRO A 527 -4.33 -18.17 27.30
C PRO A 527 -4.45 -19.40 26.41
N GLU A 528 -5.58 -20.10 26.47
CA GLU A 528 -5.88 -21.30 25.67
C GLU A 528 -5.96 -21.03 24.16
N ILE A 529 -6.23 -19.79 23.74
CA ILE A 529 -6.22 -19.40 22.32
C ILE A 529 -4.80 -19.02 21.90
N TYR A 530 -4.09 -18.27 22.75
CA TYR A 530 -2.69 -17.91 22.49
C TYR A 530 -1.83 -19.14 22.25
N THR A 531 -1.92 -20.17 23.09
CA THR A 531 -1.07 -21.37 22.93
C THR A 531 -1.48 -22.24 21.74
N LYS A 532 -2.69 -22.08 21.20
CA LYS A 532 -3.09 -22.67 19.91
C LYS A 532 -2.57 -21.91 18.70
N ILE A 533 -2.37 -20.60 18.84
CA ILE A 533 -1.93 -19.74 17.74
C ILE A 533 -0.41 -19.70 17.63
N TYR A 534 0.30 -19.44 18.73
CA TYR A 534 1.75 -19.28 18.71
C TYR A 534 2.48 -20.61 18.56
N ASN A 535 3.60 -20.58 17.84
CA ASN A 535 4.53 -21.69 17.68
C ASN A 535 5.76 -21.48 18.57
N TYR A 536 6.45 -22.57 18.93
CA TYR A 536 7.71 -22.54 19.66
C TYR A 536 8.88 -22.73 18.70
N TYR A 537 9.82 -21.79 18.71
CA TYR A 537 11.08 -21.87 17.96
C TYR A 537 12.25 -22.02 18.94
N SER A 538 12.97 -23.13 18.84
CA SER A 538 14.03 -23.48 19.81
C SER A 538 15.19 -22.49 19.81
N ASP A 539 15.48 -21.85 18.69
CA ASP A 539 16.55 -20.87 18.53
C ASP A 539 16.23 -19.51 19.17
N THR A 540 14.95 -19.12 19.23
CA THR A 540 14.53 -17.82 19.82
C THR A 540 13.93 -17.95 21.21
N ASP A 541 13.26 -19.06 21.51
CA ASP A 541 12.39 -19.19 22.68
C ASP A 541 13.00 -20.06 23.79
N SER A 542 14.13 -20.73 23.53
CA SER A 542 14.79 -21.62 24.51
C SER A 542 15.21 -20.93 25.81
N ALA A 543 15.43 -19.61 25.78
CA ALA A 543 15.75 -18.82 26.97
C ALA A 543 14.52 -18.43 27.82
N ASN A 544 13.30 -18.66 27.33
CA ASN A 544 12.09 -18.30 28.04
C ASN A 544 11.78 -19.29 29.17
N LYS A 545 12.01 -18.86 30.42
CA LYS A 545 11.81 -19.67 31.63
C LYS A 545 10.37 -20.11 31.88
N ASN A 546 9.40 -19.47 31.22
CA ASN A 546 8.00 -19.87 31.33
C ASN A 546 7.64 -21.00 30.35
N ILE A 547 8.55 -21.35 29.44
CA ILE A 547 8.36 -22.45 28.49
C ILE A 547 9.14 -23.67 28.97
N THR A 548 8.46 -24.81 29.02
CA THR A 548 9.09 -26.11 29.27
C THR A 548 8.91 -26.97 28.03
N VAL A 549 9.98 -27.60 27.57
CA VAL A 549 9.95 -28.56 26.46
C VAL A 549 10.11 -29.97 27.02
N ASP A 550 9.16 -30.84 26.74
CA ASP A 550 9.26 -32.25 27.05
C ASP A 550 10.34 -32.89 26.17
N SER A 551 11.39 -33.42 26.79
CA SER A 551 12.54 -34.02 26.10
C SER A 551 12.21 -35.31 25.35
N SER A 552 11.10 -35.98 25.70
CA SER A 552 10.66 -37.22 25.06
C SER A 552 9.75 -36.99 23.86
N THR A 553 8.93 -35.93 23.90
CA THR A 553 7.94 -35.64 22.85
C THR A 553 8.28 -34.41 22.01
N GLY A 554 9.23 -33.57 22.45
CA GLY A 554 9.57 -32.30 21.82
C GLY A 554 8.46 -31.24 21.94
N LYS A 555 7.44 -31.49 22.77
CA LYS A 555 6.29 -30.58 22.94
C LYS A 555 6.64 -29.45 23.91
N ALA A 556 6.41 -28.22 23.47
CA ALA A 556 6.58 -27.04 24.31
C ALA A 556 5.28 -26.70 25.04
N SER A 557 5.38 -26.30 26.31
CA SER A 557 4.25 -25.85 27.12
C SER A 557 4.57 -24.54 27.81
N LEU A 558 3.60 -23.62 27.83
CA LEU A 558 3.70 -22.32 28.50
C LEU A 558 3.05 -22.40 29.89
N SER A 559 3.81 -22.02 30.92
CA SER A 559 3.31 -21.80 32.27
C SER A 559 2.84 -20.36 32.43
N VAL A 560 1.54 -20.16 32.65
CA VAL A 560 0.94 -18.83 32.82
C VAL A 560 0.39 -18.70 34.23
N LYS A 561 0.90 -17.73 34.98
CA LYS A 561 0.34 -17.38 36.30
C LYS A 561 -0.86 -16.47 36.10
N ASN A 562 -2.02 -16.89 36.60
CA ASN A 562 -3.20 -16.03 36.65
C ASN A 562 -2.96 -14.92 37.70
N PRO A 563 -2.96 -13.64 37.31
CA PRO A 563 -2.70 -12.53 38.22
C PRO A 563 -3.81 -12.31 39.25
N GLU A 564 -5.03 -12.76 38.97
CA GLU A 564 -6.20 -12.59 39.85
C GLU A 564 -6.32 -13.72 40.89
N THR A 565 -6.06 -14.97 40.48
CA THR A 565 -6.19 -16.15 41.37
C THR A 565 -4.86 -16.62 41.95
N GLY A 566 -3.73 -16.15 41.41
CA GLY A 566 -2.38 -16.58 41.80
C GLY A 566 -2.01 -18.01 41.35
N THR A 567 -2.94 -18.76 40.74
CA THR A 567 -2.72 -20.13 40.26
C THR A 567 -1.98 -20.16 38.94
N THR A 568 -1.12 -21.16 38.74
CA THR A 568 -0.39 -21.39 37.49
C THR A 568 -1.13 -22.42 36.63
N GLY A 569 -1.54 -22.02 35.43
CA GLY A 569 -2.00 -22.94 34.39
C GLY A 569 -0.84 -23.34 33.47
N ILE A 570 -0.85 -24.58 32.99
CA ILE A 570 0.11 -25.09 32.01
C ILE A 570 -0.66 -25.35 30.71
N TYR A 571 -0.21 -24.75 29.61
CA TYR A 571 -0.88 -24.81 28.31
C TYR A 571 0.09 -25.29 27.23
N GLU A 572 -0.26 -26.36 26.52
CA GLU A 572 0.54 -26.88 25.40
C GLU A 572 0.55 -25.87 24.24
N ILE A 573 1.74 -25.56 23.72
CA ILE A 573 1.95 -24.72 22.54
C ILE A 573 1.78 -25.62 21.30
N SER A 574 0.80 -25.30 20.47
CA SER A 574 0.37 -26.14 19.33
C SER A 574 0.23 -25.39 18.01
N GLY A 575 0.54 -24.08 17.99
CA GLY A 575 0.62 -23.33 16.74
C GLY A 575 1.71 -23.87 15.83
N SER A 576 1.50 -23.79 14.52
CA SER A 576 2.43 -24.32 13.51
C SER A 576 2.29 -23.56 12.20
N THR A 577 3.32 -23.64 11.35
CA THR A 577 3.27 -23.12 9.99
C THR A 577 2.68 -24.15 9.04
N CYS A 578 1.79 -23.70 8.16
CA CYS A 578 1.32 -24.49 7.02
C CYS A 578 2.31 -24.38 5.86
N SER A 579 2.78 -25.52 5.35
CA SER A 579 3.70 -25.64 4.23
C SER A 579 3.50 -26.97 3.50
N VAL A 580 4.31 -27.22 2.45
CA VAL A 580 4.37 -28.53 1.80
C VAL A 580 5.00 -29.63 2.66
N TYR A 581 5.70 -29.28 3.74
CA TYR A 581 6.34 -30.24 4.65
C TYR A 581 5.42 -30.64 5.81
N GLU A 582 4.76 -29.65 6.41
CA GLU A 582 3.90 -29.81 7.57
C GLU A 582 2.81 -28.73 7.55
N CYS A 583 1.61 -29.06 8.04
CA CYS A 583 0.53 -28.10 8.25
C CYS A 583 -0.33 -28.54 9.43
N GLY A 584 0.25 -28.46 10.62
CA GLY A 584 -0.27 -29.14 11.80
C GLY A 584 -0.02 -30.65 11.77
N LYS A 585 -0.63 -31.36 12.72
CA LYS A 585 -0.37 -32.78 12.95
C LYS A 585 -0.98 -33.66 11.85
N ASN A 586 -0.14 -34.46 11.19
CA ASN A 586 -0.61 -35.43 10.18
C ASN A 586 -1.72 -36.35 10.72
N ILE A 587 -2.64 -36.72 9.83
CA ILE A 587 -3.78 -37.59 10.05
C ILE A 587 -3.65 -38.83 9.17
N SER A 588 -4.03 -39.99 9.71
CA SER A 588 -4.00 -41.26 8.99
C SER A 588 -5.42 -41.73 8.68
N ILE A 589 -5.73 -41.91 7.39
CA ILE A 589 -7.04 -42.35 6.91
C ILE A 589 -6.78 -43.46 5.88
N GLY A 590 -7.41 -44.62 6.04
CA GLY A 590 -7.29 -45.74 5.10
C GLY A 590 -5.85 -46.23 4.88
N GLY A 591 -4.97 -46.10 5.89
CA GLY A 591 -3.55 -46.47 5.79
C GLY A 591 -2.64 -45.45 5.08
N ALA A 592 -3.21 -44.36 4.52
CA ALA A 592 -2.46 -43.24 3.99
C ALA A 592 -2.31 -42.12 5.03
N THR A 593 -1.22 -41.36 4.92
CA THR A 593 -0.92 -40.23 5.81
C THR A 593 -1.12 -38.92 5.04
N TYR A 594 -1.94 -38.04 5.60
CA TYR A 594 -2.27 -36.73 5.06
C TYR A 594 -1.86 -35.62 6.02
N GLN A 595 -1.57 -34.44 5.47
CA GLN A 595 -1.41 -33.25 6.30
C GLN A 595 -2.76 -32.79 6.84
N SER A 596 -2.77 -32.28 8.08
CA SER A 596 -3.96 -31.62 8.62
C SER A 596 -4.15 -30.20 8.08
N SER A 597 -5.18 -29.55 8.60
CA SER A 597 -5.51 -28.14 8.37
C SER A 597 -5.52 -27.32 9.67
N ALA A 598 -4.77 -27.75 10.69
CA ALA A 598 -4.75 -27.12 12.01
C ALA A 598 -3.68 -26.02 12.18
N ALA A 599 -2.89 -25.74 11.14
CA ALA A 599 -1.86 -24.71 11.19
C ALA A 599 -2.43 -23.30 11.36
N THR A 600 -1.63 -22.41 11.93
CA THR A 600 -2.01 -21.04 12.29
C THR A 600 -1.18 -19.97 11.61
N HIS A 601 -0.04 -20.35 11.03
CA HIS A 601 0.85 -19.45 10.30
C HIS A 601 0.94 -19.84 8.81
N SER A 602 1.16 -18.84 7.97
CA SER A 602 1.33 -19.02 6.53
C SER A 602 2.80 -19.21 6.15
N SER A 603 3.05 -19.84 5.00
CA SER A 603 4.37 -19.87 4.36
C SER A 603 4.29 -19.60 2.86
N ILE A 604 5.36 -19.03 2.33
CA ILE A 604 5.58 -18.83 0.90
C ILE A 604 7.01 -19.26 0.59
N THR A 605 7.19 -20.23 -0.29
CA THR A 605 8.49 -20.57 -0.84
C THR A 605 8.46 -20.50 -2.35
N ILE A 606 9.55 -20.06 -2.96
CA ILE A 606 9.74 -20.07 -4.40
C ILE A 606 11.15 -20.59 -4.66
N GLY A 607 11.23 -21.74 -5.30
CA GLY A 607 12.50 -22.32 -5.72
C GLY A 607 13.13 -23.24 -4.69
N THR A 608 14.46 -23.26 -4.66
CA THR A 608 15.27 -24.04 -3.73
C THR A 608 14.95 -23.64 -2.29
N ALA A 609 14.22 -24.48 -1.57
CA ALA A 609 13.88 -24.26 -0.17
C ALA A 609 13.93 -25.59 0.58
N ALA A 610 14.45 -25.58 1.81
CA ALA A 610 14.59 -26.78 2.63
C ALA A 610 14.01 -26.55 4.02
N TYR A 611 13.28 -27.56 4.52
CA TYR A 611 12.80 -27.59 5.89
C TYR A 611 13.87 -28.16 6.82
N ASP A 612 14.16 -27.44 7.89
CA ASP A 612 14.99 -27.89 8.99
C ASP A 612 14.10 -28.37 10.13
N ALA A 613 14.03 -29.68 10.33
CA ALA A 613 13.22 -30.30 11.36
C ALA A 613 13.68 -29.98 12.80
N SER A 614 14.94 -29.56 12.99
CA SER A 614 15.47 -29.22 14.32
C SER A 614 15.01 -27.85 14.82
N THR A 615 14.90 -26.89 13.89
CA THR A 615 14.45 -25.52 14.16
C THR A 615 12.98 -25.28 13.76
N LYS A 616 12.36 -26.26 13.07
CA LYS A 616 11.02 -26.18 12.48
C LYS A 616 10.84 -24.97 11.56
N ARG A 617 11.86 -24.72 10.74
CA ARG A 617 11.89 -23.57 9.82
C ARG A 617 12.17 -23.97 8.39
N ILE A 618 11.64 -23.20 7.46
CA ILE A 618 11.97 -23.31 6.04
C ILE A 618 12.98 -22.25 5.64
N ASN A 619 14.11 -22.69 5.11
CA ASN A 619 15.20 -21.84 4.69
C ASN A 619 15.32 -21.83 3.16
N ALA A 620 15.52 -20.64 2.58
CA ALA A 620 15.84 -20.51 1.17
C ALA A 620 17.26 -21.04 0.90
N GLY A 621 17.45 -21.65 -0.26
CA GLY A 621 18.76 -22.09 -0.72
C GLY A 621 19.68 -20.89 -0.95
N THR A 622 20.92 -21.00 -0.47
CA THR A 622 21.96 -19.96 -0.63
C THR A 622 23.15 -20.43 -1.47
N GLY A 623 23.14 -21.68 -1.93
CA GLY A 623 24.20 -22.24 -2.77
C GLY A 623 24.23 -21.63 -4.18
N SER A 624 25.34 -21.80 -4.89
CA SER A 624 25.54 -21.26 -6.24
C SER A 624 24.52 -21.73 -7.28
N ASN A 625 23.88 -22.88 -7.04
CA ASN A 625 22.84 -23.45 -7.90
C ASN A 625 21.41 -23.17 -7.40
N ALA A 626 21.24 -22.44 -6.29
CA ALA A 626 19.91 -22.09 -5.80
C ALA A 626 19.16 -21.24 -6.83
N THR A 627 17.88 -21.54 -7.03
CA THR A 627 17.07 -20.88 -8.04
C THR A 627 15.60 -20.89 -7.65
N GLY A 628 14.80 -20.05 -8.30
CA GLY A 628 13.36 -19.98 -8.09
C GLY A 628 12.76 -18.94 -9.02
N ILE A 629 13.20 -17.69 -8.86
CA ILE A 629 12.73 -16.56 -9.65
C ILE A 629 13.71 -16.34 -10.81
N VAL A 630 13.26 -16.59 -12.03
CA VAL A 630 14.09 -16.49 -13.24
C VAL A 630 13.40 -15.61 -14.28
N PHE A 631 14.08 -14.58 -14.75
CA PHE A 631 13.66 -13.83 -15.94
C PHE A 631 14.38 -14.38 -17.17
N LYS A 632 13.68 -14.54 -18.28
CA LYS A 632 14.29 -14.91 -19.56
C LYS A 632 13.98 -13.84 -20.60
N ASN A 633 15.01 -13.45 -21.37
CA ASN A 633 14.84 -12.55 -22.50
C ASN A 633 14.27 -13.27 -23.73
N LEU A 634 14.10 -12.56 -24.85
CA LEU A 634 13.58 -13.11 -26.11
C LEU A 634 14.42 -14.28 -26.67
N SER A 635 15.73 -14.28 -26.39
CA SER A 635 16.67 -15.36 -26.76
C SER A 635 16.65 -16.54 -25.78
N GLY A 636 15.89 -16.45 -24.69
CA GLY A 636 15.83 -17.46 -23.63
C GLY A 636 16.99 -17.40 -22.63
N SER A 637 17.86 -16.39 -22.71
CA SER A 637 18.95 -16.21 -21.76
C SER A 637 18.39 -15.90 -20.36
N PRO A 638 18.67 -16.74 -19.36
CA PRO A 638 18.11 -16.59 -18.02
C PRO A 638 18.92 -15.63 -17.15
N VAL A 639 18.23 -14.83 -16.34
CA VAL A 639 18.75 -14.13 -15.17
C VAL A 639 18.09 -14.75 -13.95
N ASN A 640 18.89 -15.44 -13.12
CA ASN A 640 18.44 -16.07 -11.89
C ASN A 640 18.52 -15.08 -10.73
N LEU A 641 17.40 -14.77 -10.10
CA LEU A 641 17.34 -13.93 -8.90
C LEU A 641 17.40 -14.74 -7.60
N GLY A 642 17.50 -16.07 -7.70
CA GLY A 642 17.61 -16.99 -6.57
C GLY A 642 16.25 -17.49 -6.08
N SER A 643 16.25 -17.98 -4.84
CA SER A 643 15.08 -18.57 -4.16
C SER A 643 14.61 -17.71 -3.00
N VAL A 644 13.35 -17.90 -2.59
CA VAL A 644 12.71 -17.19 -1.47
C VAL A 644 12.07 -18.20 -0.52
N ALA A 645 12.18 -17.92 0.78
CA ALA A 645 11.40 -18.56 1.82
C ALA A 645 10.90 -17.50 2.81
N ILE A 646 9.58 -17.43 2.96
CA ILE A 646 8.88 -16.66 3.99
C ILE A 646 8.14 -17.69 4.81
N ASP A 647 8.51 -17.84 6.07
CA ASP A 647 8.00 -18.86 6.95
C ASP A 647 7.44 -18.22 8.23
N GLY A 648 6.40 -18.83 8.80
CA GLY A 648 5.81 -18.36 10.05
C GLY A 648 5.07 -17.02 9.97
N VAL A 649 4.39 -16.70 8.86
CA VAL A 649 3.60 -15.45 8.78
C VAL A 649 2.36 -15.57 9.65
N LEU A 650 2.36 -14.88 10.78
CA LEU A 650 1.21 -14.71 11.68
C LEU A 650 0.54 -13.37 11.47
N ILE A 651 -0.78 -13.37 11.28
CA ILE A 651 -1.58 -12.14 11.29
C ILE A 651 -2.30 -12.04 12.63
N GLN A 652 -1.79 -11.20 13.54
CA GLN A 652 -2.42 -10.99 14.85
C GLN A 652 -3.73 -10.19 14.76
N HIS A 653 -3.74 -9.18 13.89
CA HIS A 653 -4.92 -8.37 13.57
C HIS A 653 -4.64 -7.68 12.23
N LEU A 654 -5.58 -7.77 11.28
CA LEU A 654 -5.51 -7.05 10.02
C LEU A 654 -6.91 -6.58 9.69
N LYS A 655 -7.07 -5.28 9.42
CA LYS A 655 -8.35 -4.70 9.00
C LYS A 655 -8.14 -3.89 7.74
N ILE A 656 -8.78 -4.34 6.66
CA ILE A 656 -8.87 -3.61 5.39
C ILE A 656 -10.30 -3.12 5.27
N LYS A 657 -10.44 -1.82 5.03
CA LYS A 657 -11.74 -1.16 4.85
C LYS A 657 -11.68 -0.32 3.59
N THR A 658 -12.66 -0.49 2.70
CA THR A 658 -12.79 0.41 1.55
C THR A 658 -13.14 1.83 2.03
N THR A 659 -12.74 2.85 1.28
CA THR A 659 -13.07 4.25 1.62
C THR A 659 -13.84 4.87 0.47
N GLY A 660 -15.15 4.61 0.44
CA GLY A 660 -16.08 5.19 -0.52
C GLY A 660 -16.36 4.29 -1.74
N LEU A 661 -16.97 3.13 -1.51
CA LEU A 661 -17.77 2.50 -2.56
C LEU A 661 -19.06 3.29 -2.79
#